data_AF-A0A934ZPW7-F1
#
_entry.id   AF-A0A934ZPW7-F1
#
_cell.length_a   1.000
_cell.length_b   1.000
_cell.length_c   1.000
_cell.angle_alpha   90.00
_cell.angle_beta   90.00
_cell.angle_gamma   90.00
#
_symmetry.space_group_name_H-M   'P 1'
#
loop_
_entity.id
_entity.type
_entity.pdbx_description
1 polymer ?
#
loop_
_entity_poly.entity_id
_entity_poly.type
_entity_poly.pdbx_seq_one_letter_code
_entity_poly.pdbx_strand_id
1 'polypeptide(L)'
;MRVDSFTYELHGADLVVHPDAPVDALHTVRLPLPSAWPSTGRLVVRASGVCEQPFEAALAVDRVTLSPSVAATVRDDLTFELELSVPFAALSSLAGDPRRIDLLVAGRPLQLARLQLVPTTLSLEPDSFELREATDSILVNAPERQLFDLQNPEEGFWIGTGRWRLRLLVDWRRAPDDAPFALDARPADVGLRVEHPTFASEAVREDPSRRAGGRRTYTELYVDTSHPSLSEGVPPEGVDLPLRIAVSHPLSVAPVEGLDLPSLRLTWTRVVALRLRDPRPSLPTFRRLSAVGIDFGTTATVAAFTHQGYRSLMRLGSPPDARTNPAENPTVLLIEDHERLWAELSSRDATRRFPDLLRVVQASHAAREKLSEFPNAVVTEIKSLPERVFALDQAPQLRDREKKADFLLDEPRVRMVVRAYGYLLGRAINRPGQEVFLRYWLTYPAEFDERARALLIEELRAGILLSIPEGISADEVTVQMQATEPEAYAAEVCPELAAHPAFAPLLEKFGELRFAVFDFGGGTLDIACGRYRPATPEEESASGCTSVIETLQVAGDDHLGGDYLTHELVWLVHQHPEHLPEMEAREVPMQRPVTIPENKLARSPQLYKRSLAARQNKVRFQDALALEQVKFKRANEMARVDSLVARRLDESEVALESLKNDIPGVQKKLGTHLEERVRDGARQLASMIASTPWEPGAAGSLAPASGWRERGVVILLAGNSSRSDYVERALAQALDAPDLKVWTPTDDFAPQGVVRYETPSRIERGAEILGVTPKTAVALGALRIANRDVHLVRAAQGFSFFVGDLRGFPPKFTALLPMGTLPQSPDPFGDHYLDFGPWNGQKPLRIAKEYEPGRMSANDRGSSPSARRSPPTRRVGSTSAPRRPPR
;
A
#
# COMPACT_ATOMS: atom_id res chain seq x y z
N MET A 1 -45.38 -9.25 -51.85
CA MET A 1 -44.16 -9.15 -51.03
C MET A 1 -43.78 -7.68 -50.90
N ARG A 2 -43.64 -7.23 -49.66
CA ARG A 2 -43.18 -5.89 -49.30
C ARG A 2 -41.93 -6.06 -48.45
N VAL A 3 -40.83 -5.40 -48.81
CA VAL A 3 -39.61 -5.33 -47.98
C VAL A 3 -39.70 -4.02 -47.22
N ASP A 4 -39.67 -4.11 -45.90
CA ASP A 4 -39.81 -2.94 -45.03
C ASP A 4 -38.45 -2.37 -44.63
N SER A 5 -37.43 -3.24 -44.51
CA SER A 5 -36.11 -2.82 -44.08
C SER A 5 -35.01 -3.81 -44.47
N PHE A 6 -33.80 -3.31 -44.68
CA PHE A 6 -32.62 -4.17 -44.85
C PHE A 6 -31.34 -3.51 -44.31
N THR A 7 -30.38 -4.35 -43.94
CA THR A 7 -29.06 -3.95 -43.44
C THR A 7 -27.97 -4.56 -44.31
N TYR A 8 -27.02 -3.73 -44.73
CA TYR A 8 -25.80 -4.18 -45.41
C TYR A 8 -24.67 -4.29 -44.40
N GLU A 9 -24.01 -5.43 -44.36
CA GLU A 9 -22.90 -5.67 -43.47
C GLU A 9 -21.67 -6.14 -44.24
N LEU A 10 -20.57 -5.43 -44.05
CA LEU A 10 -19.28 -5.74 -44.62
C LEU A 10 -18.51 -6.61 -43.61
N HIS A 11 -18.56 -7.94 -43.79
CA HIS A 11 -18.02 -8.91 -42.82
C HIS A 11 -16.60 -9.33 -43.16
N GLY A 12 -15.65 -9.03 -42.27
CA GLY A 12 -14.31 -9.59 -42.23
C GLY A 12 -14.28 -10.82 -41.33
N ALA A 13 -13.09 -11.32 -40.98
CA ALA A 13 -12.99 -12.40 -40.00
C ALA A 13 -13.50 -11.95 -38.62
N ASP A 14 -13.14 -10.73 -38.21
CA ASP A 14 -13.39 -10.17 -36.87
C ASP A 14 -13.94 -8.73 -36.93
N LEU A 15 -14.50 -8.34 -38.09
CA LEU A 15 -14.88 -6.96 -38.38
C LEU A 15 -16.22 -6.89 -39.09
N VAL A 16 -17.06 -5.92 -38.73
CA VAL A 16 -18.32 -5.63 -39.41
C VAL A 16 -18.46 -4.12 -39.63
N VAL A 17 -18.77 -3.69 -40.86
CA VAL A 17 -19.24 -2.32 -41.13
C VAL A 17 -20.70 -2.36 -41.57
N HIS A 18 -21.57 -1.57 -40.97
CA HIS A 18 -22.98 -1.53 -41.34
C HIS A 18 -23.62 -0.16 -41.12
N PRO A 19 -24.73 0.17 -41.80
CA PRO A 19 -25.54 1.35 -41.49
C PRO A 19 -26.11 1.31 -40.06
N ASP A 20 -26.15 2.44 -39.37
CA ASP A 20 -26.71 2.55 -38.00
C ASP A 20 -28.21 2.28 -37.93
N ALA A 21 -28.92 2.47 -39.04
CA ALA A 21 -30.34 2.20 -39.18
C ALA A 21 -30.60 1.38 -40.45
N PRO A 22 -31.69 0.58 -40.48
CA PRO A 22 -32.11 -0.06 -41.70
C PRO A 22 -32.37 0.95 -42.81
N VAL A 23 -32.06 0.57 -44.04
CA VAL A 23 -32.18 1.42 -45.23
C VAL A 23 -33.31 0.94 -46.14
N ASP A 24 -33.73 1.79 -47.07
CA ASP A 24 -34.76 1.52 -48.08
C ASP A 24 -34.32 1.91 -49.51
N ALA A 25 -35.24 1.79 -50.47
CA ALA A 25 -34.97 2.05 -51.90
C ALA A 25 -34.61 3.49 -52.25
N LEU A 26 -34.84 4.45 -51.34
CA LEU A 26 -34.48 5.84 -51.51
C LEU A 26 -33.02 6.11 -51.09
N HIS A 27 -32.43 5.24 -50.27
CA HIS A 27 -31.09 5.44 -49.73
C HIS A 27 -30.00 5.03 -50.72
N THR A 28 -28.87 5.76 -50.64
CA THR A 28 -27.60 5.31 -51.22
C THR A 28 -26.64 4.96 -50.08
N VAL A 29 -26.32 3.67 -49.96
CA VAL A 29 -25.38 3.18 -48.95
C VAL A 29 -23.99 3.20 -49.54
N ARG A 30 -23.08 3.98 -48.95
CA ARG A 30 -21.66 3.99 -49.33
C ARG A 30 -20.89 3.16 -48.33
N LEU A 31 -20.32 2.03 -48.74
CA LEU A 31 -19.50 1.19 -47.85
C LEU A 31 -18.02 1.27 -48.25
N PRO A 32 -17.10 1.28 -47.28
CA PRO A 32 -15.67 1.28 -47.56
C PRO A 32 -15.24 -0.04 -48.20
N LEU A 33 -14.36 0.03 -49.21
CA LEU A 33 -13.72 -1.14 -49.81
C LEU A 33 -12.20 -1.04 -49.64
N PRO A 34 -11.65 -1.45 -48.49
CA PRO A 34 -10.20 -1.53 -48.29
C PRO A 34 -9.46 -2.31 -49.38
N SER A 35 -8.22 -1.90 -49.66
CA SER A 35 -7.37 -2.50 -50.69
C SER A 35 -6.94 -3.95 -50.41
N ALA A 36 -7.00 -4.39 -49.16
CA ALA A 36 -6.68 -5.75 -48.73
C ALA A 36 -7.73 -6.25 -47.73
N TRP A 37 -8.72 -7.01 -48.21
CA TRP A 37 -9.62 -7.77 -47.35
C TRP A 37 -9.13 -9.20 -47.16
N PRO A 38 -9.41 -9.83 -46.01
CA PRO A 38 -9.29 -11.29 -45.87
C PRO A 38 -10.13 -11.98 -46.96
N SER A 39 -9.62 -13.08 -47.52
CA SER A 39 -10.33 -13.88 -48.54
C SER A 39 -11.69 -14.42 -48.08
N THR A 40 -11.93 -14.40 -46.76
CA THR A 40 -13.15 -14.86 -46.09
C THR A 40 -14.27 -13.83 -46.02
N GLY A 41 -14.00 -12.58 -46.41
CA GLY A 41 -14.96 -11.52 -46.23
C GLY A 41 -16.11 -11.54 -47.24
N ARG A 42 -17.24 -10.95 -46.84
CA ARG A 42 -18.51 -10.96 -47.59
C ARG A 42 -19.34 -9.69 -47.34
N LEU A 43 -20.17 -9.33 -48.30
CA LEU A 43 -21.33 -8.47 -48.08
C LEU A 43 -22.50 -9.34 -47.65
N VAL A 44 -23.03 -9.09 -46.47
CA VAL A 44 -24.28 -9.71 -45.99
C VAL A 44 -25.41 -8.69 -46.14
N VAL A 45 -26.52 -9.13 -46.72
CA VAL A 45 -27.75 -8.36 -46.81
C VAL A 45 -28.82 -9.09 -46.03
N ARG A 46 -29.27 -8.48 -44.94
CA ARG A 46 -30.43 -8.97 -44.18
C ARG A 46 -31.64 -8.18 -44.61
N ALA A 47 -32.63 -8.84 -45.19
CA ALA A 47 -33.89 -8.23 -45.60
C ALA A 47 -35.03 -8.75 -44.75
N SER A 48 -35.91 -7.85 -44.33
CA SER A 48 -37.14 -8.18 -43.60
C SER A 48 -38.35 -7.49 -44.21
N GLY A 49 -39.52 -8.11 -44.07
CA GLY A 49 -40.77 -7.54 -44.57
C GLY A 49 -41.92 -8.51 -44.43
N VAL A 50 -42.95 -8.36 -45.27
CA VAL A 50 -44.16 -9.19 -45.24
C VAL A 50 -44.41 -9.90 -46.58
N CYS A 51 -44.80 -11.17 -46.49
CA CYS A 51 -45.16 -12.00 -47.64
C CYS A 51 -46.23 -13.03 -47.27
N GLU A 52 -47.18 -13.24 -48.18
CA GLU A 52 -48.28 -14.20 -48.00
C GLU A 52 -47.88 -15.66 -48.29
N GLN A 53 -46.75 -15.87 -48.96
CA GLN A 53 -46.27 -17.21 -49.37
C GLN A 53 -44.75 -17.33 -49.20
N PRO A 54 -44.22 -18.53 -48.89
CA PRO A 54 -42.78 -18.80 -48.94
C PRO A 54 -42.21 -18.52 -50.33
N PHE A 55 -40.98 -18.01 -50.38
CA PHE A 55 -40.29 -17.72 -51.62
C PHE A 55 -38.79 -17.95 -51.46
N GLU A 56 -38.10 -18.13 -52.58
CA GLU A 56 -36.64 -18.04 -52.61
C GLU A 56 -36.21 -16.76 -53.31
N ALA A 57 -35.07 -16.23 -52.87
CA ALA A 57 -34.50 -15.05 -53.48
C ALA A 57 -32.99 -15.07 -53.54
N ALA A 58 -32.44 -14.35 -54.51
CA ALA A 58 -31.00 -14.11 -54.66
C ALA A 58 -30.71 -12.61 -54.72
N LEU A 59 -29.51 -12.21 -54.30
CA LEU A 59 -29.04 -10.84 -54.42
C LEU A 59 -28.53 -10.60 -55.84
N ALA A 60 -28.94 -9.49 -56.45
CA ALA A 60 -28.43 -9.05 -57.73
C ALA A 60 -27.94 -7.60 -57.69
N VAL A 61 -26.91 -7.30 -58.47
CA VAL A 61 -26.43 -5.94 -58.74
C VAL A 61 -26.66 -5.65 -60.21
N ASP A 62 -27.34 -4.54 -60.52
CA ASP A 62 -27.69 -4.17 -61.90
C ASP A 62 -28.33 -5.34 -62.69
N ARG A 63 -29.16 -6.14 -61.99
CA ARG A 63 -29.85 -7.36 -62.49
C ARG A 63 -28.95 -8.57 -62.78
N VAL A 64 -27.67 -8.53 -62.43
CA VAL A 64 -26.78 -9.70 -62.46
C VAL A 64 -26.79 -10.37 -61.09
N THR A 65 -27.12 -11.66 -61.04
CA THR A 65 -27.17 -12.44 -59.79
C THR A 65 -25.76 -12.65 -59.23
N LEU A 66 -25.55 -12.32 -57.95
CA LEU A 66 -24.26 -12.41 -57.27
C LEU A 66 -24.25 -13.36 -56.06
N SER A 67 -25.42 -13.77 -55.57
CA SER A 67 -25.54 -14.77 -54.50
C SER A 67 -26.27 -16.02 -55.00
N PRO A 68 -26.12 -17.18 -54.34
CA PRO A 68 -27.07 -18.28 -54.50
C PRO A 68 -28.49 -17.85 -54.07
N SER A 69 -29.48 -18.59 -54.55
CA SER A 69 -30.87 -18.48 -54.09
C SER A 69 -30.98 -19.01 -52.66
N VAL A 70 -31.65 -18.27 -51.78
CA VAL A 70 -31.90 -18.66 -50.38
C VAL A 70 -33.41 -18.58 -50.12
N ALA A 71 -33.95 -19.60 -49.47
CA ALA A 71 -35.35 -19.63 -49.05
C ALA A 71 -35.59 -18.65 -47.88
N ALA A 72 -36.62 -17.81 -48.00
CA ALA A 72 -37.01 -16.89 -46.94
C ALA A 72 -37.72 -17.64 -45.81
N THR A 73 -37.37 -17.32 -44.56
CA THR A 73 -38.07 -17.85 -43.39
C THR A 73 -39.30 -16.99 -43.14
N VAL A 74 -40.50 -17.50 -43.44
CA VAL A 74 -41.78 -16.81 -43.22
C VAL A 74 -42.41 -17.28 -41.90
N ARG A 75 -42.79 -16.34 -41.04
CA ARG A 75 -43.43 -16.57 -39.74
C ARG A 75 -44.96 -16.55 -39.88
N ASP A 76 -45.67 -17.02 -38.84
CA ASP A 76 -47.13 -17.13 -38.83
C ASP A 76 -47.87 -15.78 -38.98
N ASP A 77 -47.21 -14.68 -38.64
CA ASP A 77 -47.71 -13.31 -38.81
C ASP A 77 -47.44 -12.71 -40.20
N LEU A 78 -47.06 -13.56 -41.16
CA LEU A 78 -46.69 -13.20 -42.54
C LEU A 78 -45.40 -12.39 -42.65
N THR A 79 -44.65 -12.18 -41.57
CA THR A 79 -43.32 -11.56 -41.66
C THR A 79 -42.29 -12.55 -42.18
N PHE A 80 -41.27 -12.04 -42.88
CA PHE A 80 -40.13 -12.85 -43.29
C PHE A 80 -38.81 -12.20 -42.91
N GLU A 81 -37.81 -13.05 -42.70
CA GLU A 81 -36.40 -12.66 -42.62
C GLU A 81 -35.61 -13.49 -43.63
N LEU A 82 -34.66 -12.83 -44.30
CA LEU A 82 -33.81 -13.42 -45.31
C LEU A 82 -32.39 -12.86 -45.18
N GLU A 83 -31.40 -13.74 -45.12
CA GLU A 83 -29.98 -13.37 -45.14
C GLU A 83 -29.33 -13.86 -46.43
N LEU A 84 -28.72 -12.95 -47.19
CA LEU A 84 -28.01 -13.23 -48.42
C LEU A 84 -26.55 -12.80 -48.25
N SER A 85 -25.62 -13.59 -48.77
CA SER A 85 -24.19 -13.32 -48.65
C SER A 85 -23.50 -13.36 -50.01
N VAL A 86 -22.67 -12.35 -50.29
CA VAL A 86 -21.84 -12.25 -51.50
C VAL A 86 -20.37 -12.13 -51.11
N PRO A 87 -19.48 -13.04 -51.56
CA PRO A 87 -18.05 -12.95 -51.28
C PRO A 87 -17.41 -11.69 -51.87
N PHE A 88 -16.38 -11.13 -51.22
CA PHE A 88 -15.71 -9.92 -51.73
C PHE A 88 -15.11 -10.05 -53.13
N ALA A 89 -14.65 -11.25 -53.50
CA ALA A 89 -14.11 -11.50 -54.84
C ALA A 89 -15.11 -11.15 -55.96
N ALA A 90 -16.43 -11.33 -55.70
CA ALA A 90 -17.48 -10.96 -56.65
C ALA A 90 -17.80 -9.45 -56.62
N LEU A 91 -17.44 -8.76 -55.55
CA LEU A 91 -17.77 -7.35 -55.31
C LEU A 91 -16.68 -6.37 -55.76
N SER A 92 -15.42 -6.82 -55.86
CA SER A 92 -14.28 -5.96 -56.22
C SER A 92 -14.45 -5.29 -57.59
N SER A 93 -15.09 -5.98 -58.54
CA SER A 93 -15.42 -5.45 -59.88
C SER A 93 -16.53 -4.39 -59.88
N LEU A 94 -17.22 -4.20 -58.76
CA LEU A 94 -18.36 -3.30 -58.59
C LEU A 94 -18.01 -2.02 -57.84
N ALA A 95 -16.72 -1.81 -57.55
CA ALA A 95 -16.23 -0.58 -56.93
C ALA A 95 -16.43 0.64 -57.86
N GLY A 96 -16.64 1.82 -57.27
CA GLY A 96 -16.79 3.08 -58.01
C GLY A 96 -18.19 3.69 -57.86
N ASP A 97 -18.95 3.83 -58.94
CA ASP A 97 -20.24 4.52 -58.96
C ASP A 97 -21.35 3.74 -58.24
N PRO A 98 -22.37 4.43 -57.67
CA PRO A 98 -23.51 3.75 -57.01
C PRO A 98 -24.25 2.81 -57.97
N ARG A 99 -24.38 1.54 -57.58
CA ARG A 99 -25.07 0.48 -58.34
C ARG A 99 -26.40 0.13 -57.70
N ARG A 100 -27.35 -0.32 -58.51
CA ARG A 100 -28.66 -0.76 -58.01
C ARG A 100 -28.56 -2.16 -57.43
N ILE A 101 -29.00 -2.33 -56.17
CA ILE A 101 -29.12 -3.64 -55.53
C ILE A 101 -30.56 -4.10 -55.58
N ASP A 102 -30.78 -5.32 -56.10
CA ASP A 102 -32.10 -5.93 -56.21
C ASP A 102 -32.14 -7.27 -55.45
N LEU A 103 -33.29 -7.55 -54.87
CA LEU A 103 -33.69 -8.88 -54.42
C LEU A 103 -34.46 -9.55 -55.57
N LEU A 104 -33.89 -10.60 -56.16
CA LEU A 104 -34.53 -11.36 -57.23
C LEU A 104 -35.44 -12.43 -56.66
N VAL A 105 -36.75 -12.25 -56.79
CA VAL A 105 -37.76 -13.23 -56.35
C VAL A 105 -38.43 -13.83 -57.57
N ALA A 106 -38.26 -15.13 -57.78
CA ALA A 106 -38.75 -15.82 -58.99
C ALA A 106 -38.36 -15.09 -60.30
N GLY A 107 -37.14 -14.54 -60.35
CA GLY A 107 -36.61 -13.78 -61.49
C GLY A 107 -37.09 -12.33 -61.63
N ARG A 108 -37.94 -11.85 -60.71
CA ARG A 108 -38.39 -10.44 -60.69
C ARG A 108 -37.53 -9.60 -59.74
N PRO A 109 -36.93 -8.48 -60.19
CA PRO A 109 -36.13 -7.63 -59.33
C PRO A 109 -36.99 -6.72 -58.47
N LEU A 110 -36.79 -6.80 -57.15
CA LEU A 110 -37.29 -5.84 -56.17
C LEU A 110 -36.11 -4.98 -55.68
N GLN A 111 -36.13 -3.67 -55.96
CA GLN A 111 -35.04 -2.79 -55.56
C GLN A 111 -34.95 -2.70 -54.03
N LEU A 112 -33.76 -2.97 -53.51
CA LEU A 112 -33.42 -2.77 -52.11
C LEU A 112 -32.94 -1.35 -51.91
N ALA A 113 -31.71 -1.01 -52.32
CA ALA A 113 -31.13 0.35 -52.28
C ALA A 113 -30.15 0.55 -53.44
N ARG A 114 -29.49 1.72 -53.48
CA ARG A 114 -28.23 1.88 -54.22
C ARG A 114 -27.05 1.61 -53.30
N LEU A 115 -26.07 0.83 -53.75
CA LEU A 115 -24.83 0.55 -53.03
C LEU A 115 -23.65 1.12 -53.80
N GLN A 116 -22.80 1.86 -53.11
CA GLN A 116 -21.52 2.33 -53.64
C GLN A 116 -20.39 1.72 -52.81
N LEU A 117 -19.53 0.92 -53.44
CA LEU A 117 -18.31 0.42 -52.82
C LEU A 117 -17.17 1.38 -53.16
N VAL A 118 -16.63 2.05 -52.14
CA VAL A 118 -15.64 3.11 -52.32
C VAL A 118 -14.26 2.60 -51.89
N PRO A 119 -13.30 2.47 -52.82
CA PRO A 119 -11.92 2.13 -52.46
C PRO A 119 -11.37 3.08 -51.39
N THR A 120 -10.76 2.52 -50.35
CA THR A 120 -10.21 3.34 -49.25
C THR A 120 -8.86 2.82 -48.78
N THR A 121 -8.01 3.74 -48.36
CA THR A 121 -6.74 3.48 -47.66
C THR A 121 -6.91 3.51 -46.14
N LEU A 122 -8.10 3.87 -45.63
CA LEU A 122 -8.43 3.76 -44.22
C LEU A 122 -8.29 2.30 -43.76
N SER A 123 -7.44 2.07 -42.76
CA SER A 123 -7.42 0.80 -42.06
C SER A 123 -8.70 0.71 -41.23
N LEU A 124 -9.52 -0.30 -41.51
CA LEU A 124 -10.70 -0.60 -40.70
C LEU A 124 -10.37 -1.55 -39.55
N GLU A 125 -9.20 -2.19 -39.58
CA GLU A 125 -8.73 -3.01 -38.48
C GLU A 125 -7.86 -2.17 -37.52
N PRO A 126 -7.97 -2.45 -36.21
CA PRO A 126 -7.01 -1.96 -35.21
C PRO A 126 -5.55 -2.22 -35.60
N ASP A 127 -4.68 -1.21 -35.47
CA ASP A 127 -3.22 -1.38 -35.66
C ASP A 127 -2.59 -2.09 -34.45
N SER A 128 -3.11 -1.80 -33.24
CA SER A 128 -2.69 -2.45 -31.99
C SER A 128 -3.91 -2.71 -31.10
N PHE A 129 -3.79 -3.73 -30.26
CA PHE A 129 -4.78 -4.03 -29.23
C PHE A 129 -4.03 -4.34 -27.94
N GLU A 130 -4.31 -3.58 -26.88
CA GLU A 130 -3.77 -3.81 -25.56
C GLU A 130 -4.88 -3.82 -24.52
N LEU A 131 -4.87 -4.87 -23.70
CA LEU A 131 -5.69 -4.95 -22.49
C LEU A 131 -4.75 -5.00 -21.30
N ARG A 132 -4.92 -4.08 -20.36
CA ARG A 132 -4.01 -3.93 -19.22
C ARG A 132 -4.77 -3.95 -17.90
N GLU A 133 -4.25 -4.65 -16.91
CA GLU A 133 -4.77 -4.58 -15.54
C GLU A 133 -4.21 -3.31 -14.86
N ALA A 134 -5.10 -2.49 -14.29
CA ALA A 134 -4.79 -1.13 -13.84
C ALA A 134 -5.27 -0.82 -12.41
N THR A 135 -5.70 -1.81 -11.63
CA THR A 135 -6.21 -1.62 -10.27
C THR A 135 -5.11 -1.06 -9.38
N ASP A 136 -3.95 -1.72 -9.34
CA ASP A 136 -2.85 -1.29 -8.47
C ASP A 136 -2.13 -0.05 -9.03
N SER A 137 -2.21 0.20 -10.34
CA SER A 137 -1.73 1.47 -10.92
C SER A 137 -2.56 2.66 -10.44
N ILE A 138 -3.87 2.48 -10.26
CA ILE A 138 -4.76 3.53 -9.72
C ILE A 138 -4.57 3.72 -8.21
N LEU A 139 -4.43 2.63 -7.46
CA LEU A 139 -4.35 2.67 -5.99
C LEU A 139 -2.99 3.13 -5.48
N VAL A 140 -1.90 2.64 -6.09
CA VAL A 140 -0.55 2.84 -5.56
C VAL A 140 0.47 3.25 -6.63
N ASN A 141 0.05 3.57 -7.86
CA ASN A 141 0.95 3.88 -8.99
C ASN A 141 1.89 2.73 -9.36
N ALA A 142 1.44 1.48 -9.19
CA ALA A 142 2.17 0.30 -9.66
C ALA A 142 2.18 0.25 -11.20
N PRO A 143 3.18 -0.39 -11.82
CA PRO A 143 3.13 -0.71 -13.25
C PRO A 143 1.88 -1.52 -13.58
N GLU A 144 1.24 -1.18 -14.70
CA GLU A 144 0.13 -1.96 -15.24
C GLU A 144 0.63 -3.31 -15.76
N ARG A 145 -0.16 -4.36 -15.56
CA ARG A 145 0.14 -5.68 -16.14
C ARG A 145 -0.46 -5.77 -17.53
N GLN A 146 0.31 -6.28 -18.48
CA GLN A 146 -0.13 -6.39 -19.87
C GLN A 146 -0.88 -7.70 -20.10
N LEU A 147 -1.60 -7.79 -21.22
CA LEU A 147 -2.39 -8.96 -21.57
C LEU A 147 -1.60 -10.28 -21.49
N PHE A 148 -0.33 -10.27 -21.90
CA PHE A 148 0.56 -11.43 -21.81
C PHE A 148 0.67 -11.95 -20.36
N ASP A 149 0.84 -11.05 -19.40
CA ASP A 149 0.93 -11.39 -17.97
C ASP A 149 -0.42 -11.94 -17.46
N LEU A 150 -1.54 -11.45 -18.00
CA LEU A 150 -2.88 -11.93 -17.65
C LEU A 150 -3.20 -13.31 -18.24
N GLN A 151 -2.42 -13.76 -19.22
CA GLN A 151 -2.49 -15.07 -19.85
C GLN A 151 -1.46 -16.05 -19.29
N ASN A 152 -0.48 -15.55 -18.52
CA ASN A 152 0.57 -16.37 -17.95
C ASN A 152 0.00 -17.40 -16.96
N PRO A 153 0.25 -18.71 -17.15
CA PRO A 153 -0.19 -19.75 -16.22
C PRO A 153 0.29 -19.54 -14.78
N GLU A 154 1.42 -18.88 -14.60
CA GLU A 154 2.02 -18.59 -13.30
C GLU A 154 1.48 -17.29 -12.67
N GLU A 155 0.80 -16.40 -13.39
CA GLU A 155 0.40 -15.08 -12.88
C GLU A 155 -1.11 -14.75 -13.01
N GLY A 156 -1.94 -15.66 -13.50
CA GLY A 156 -3.38 -15.45 -13.64
C GLY A 156 -4.11 -15.00 -12.36
N PHE A 157 -5.30 -14.41 -12.49
CA PHE A 157 -6.06 -13.93 -11.34
C PHE A 157 -6.47 -15.07 -10.40
N TRP A 158 -6.31 -14.85 -9.09
CA TRP A 158 -6.93 -15.71 -8.09
C TRP A 158 -8.44 -15.44 -8.03
N ILE A 159 -9.26 -16.49 -8.04
CA ILE A 159 -10.68 -16.35 -7.71
C ILE A 159 -10.87 -15.86 -6.28
N GLY A 160 -11.95 -15.13 -6.01
CA GLY A 160 -12.21 -14.53 -4.70
C GLY A 160 -11.27 -13.36 -4.38
N THR A 161 -10.81 -12.62 -5.40
CA THR A 161 -10.00 -11.40 -5.24
C THR A 161 -10.72 -10.11 -5.64
N GLY A 162 -12.05 -10.14 -5.64
CA GLY A 162 -12.91 -8.98 -5.88
C GLY A 162 -12.81 -8.44 -7.31
N ARG A 163 -12.99 -7.13 -7.45
CA ARG A 163 -13.05 -6.44 -8.75
C ARG A 163 -11.69 -5.94 -9.19
N TRP A 164 -11.37 -6.26 -10.43
CA TRP A 164 -10.16 -5.85 -11.12
C TRP A 164 -10.51 -4.93 -12.28
N ARG A 165 -9.81 -3.80 -12.36
CA ARG A 165 -9.95 -2.83 -13.44
C ARG A 165 -9.04 -3.23 -14.60
N LEU A 166 -9.61 -3.34 -15.79
CA LEU A 166 -8.87 -3.48 -17.04
C LEU A 166 -9.01 -2.19 -17.88
N ARG A 167 -7.93 -1.77 -18.53
CA ARG A 167 -7.91 -0.68 -19.51
C ARG A 167 -7.73 -1.26 -20.90
N LEU A 168 -8.68 -0.95 -21.78
CA LEU A 168 -8.59 -1.29 -23.19
C LEU A 168 -8.02 -0.09 -23.94
N LEU A 169 -6.92 -0.33 -24.67
CA LEU A 169 -6.23 0.64 -25.51
C LEU A 169 -6.12 0.07 -26.92
N VAL A 170 -6.61 0.81 -27.91
CA VAL A 170 -6.57 0.39 -29.31
C VAL A 170 -6.12 1.56 -30.17
N ASP A 171 -4.96 1.42 -30.82
CA ASP A 171 -4.47 2.43 -31.75
C ASP A 171 -4.98 2.17 -33.16
N TRP A 172 -5.22 3.27 -33.88
CA TRP A 172 -5.73 3.26 -35.24
C TRP A 172 -4.74 3.91 -36.18
N ARG A 173 -4.66 3.39 -37.41
CA ARG A 173 -3.92 4.06 -38.47
C ARG A 173 -4.61 5.36 -38.84
N ARG A 174 -3.88 6.48 -38.82
CA ARG A 174 -4.44 7.76 -39.24
C ARG A 174 -4.73 7.72 -40.74
N ALA A 175 -5.99 7.98 -41.09
CA ALA A 175 -6.38 8.21 -42.47
C ALA A 175 -5.92 9.62 -42.93
N PRO A 176 -5.65 9.80 -44.24
CA PRO A 176 -5.52 11.13 -44.82
C PRO A 176 -6.72 12.01 -44.50
N ASP A 177 -6.51 13.33 -44.35
CA ASP A 177 -7.58 14.27 -43.98
C ASP A 177 -8.67 14.39 -45.07
N ASP A 178 -8.39 13.95 -46.31
CA ASP A 178 -9.29 13.90 -47.46
C ASP A 178 -9.91 12.50 -47.72
N ALA A 179 -9.77 11.57 -46.77
CA ALA A 179 -10.31 10.22 -46.92
C ALA A 179 -11.85 10.23 -47.01
N PRO A 180 -12.46 9.34 -47.83
CA PRO A 180 -13.91 9.27 -47.98
C PRO A 180 -14.64 8.78 -46.71
N PHE A 181 -13.90 8.23 -45.76
CA PHE A 181 -14.40 7.75 -44.47
C PHE A 181 -13.47 8.21 -43.35
N ALA A 182 -14.06 8.59 -42.21
CA ALA A 182 -13.34 8.95 -41.01
C ALA A 182 -13.90 8.20 -39.79
N LEU A 183 -13.04 7.52 -39.05
CA LEU A 183 -13.41 6.76 -37.87
C LEU A 183 -13.36 7.65 -36.61
N ASP A 184 -14.43 7.68 -35.83
CA ASP A 184 -14.37 8.20 -34.46
C ASP A 184 -13.84 7.12 -33.52
N ALA A 185 -12.61 7.31 -33.05
CA ALA A 185 -11.97 6.37 -32.13
C ALA A 185 -12.67 6.29 -30.76
N ARG A 186 -13.60 7.19 -30.41
CA ARG A 186 -14.41 7.04 -29.20
C ARG A 186 -15.43 5.92 -29.40
N PRO A 187 -15.47 4.89 -28.54
CA PRO A 187 -16.49 3.85 -28.64
C PRO A 187 -17.90 4.42 -28.52
N ALA A 188 -18.79 4.04 -29.45
CA ALA A 188 -20.23 4.22 -29.32
C ALA A 188 -20.85 3.12 -28.45
N ASP A 189 -20.32 1.90 -28.52
CA ASP A 189 -20.77 0.77 -27.73
C ASP A 189 -19.65 -0.28 -27.50
N VAL A 190 -19.75 -1.03 -26.40
CA VAL A 190 -18.82 -2.12 -26.06
C VAL A 190 -19.63 -3.31 -25.56
N GLY A 191 -19.66 -4.38 -26.34
CA GLY A 191 -20.21 -5.67 -25.98
C GLY A 191 -19.14 -6.56 -25.33
N LEU A 192 -19.44 -7.09 -24.14
CA LEU A 192 -18.60 -8.05 -23.43
C LEU A 192 -19.36 -9.36 -23.28
N ARG A 193 -18.75 -10.46 -23.70
CA ARG A 193 -19.32 -11.79 -23.54
C ARG A 193 -18.25 -12.79 -23.15
N VAL A 194 -18.51 -13.55 -22.10
CA VAL A 194 -17.71 -14.70 -21.73
C VAL A 194 -18.12 -15.90 -22.59
N GLU A 195 -17.17 -16.50 -23.30
CA GLU A 195 -17.37 -17.66 -24.17
C GLU A 195 -17.05 -18.98 -23.46
N HIS A 196 -17.64 -19.18 -22.29
CA HIS A 196 -17.41 -20.38 -21.48
C HIS A 196 -18.76 -20.98 -21.07
N PRO A 197 -18.94 -22.31 -21.11
CA PRO A 197 -20.21 -22.94 -20.79
C PRO A 197 -20.66 -22.71 -19.34
N THR A 198 -19.70 -22.55 -18.42
CA THR A 198 -19.96 -22.43 -16.97
C THR A 198 -19.93 -20.98 -16.48
N PHE A 199 -19.15 -20.11 -17.12
CA PHE A 199 -18.87 -18.78 -16.58
C PHE A 199 -19.83 -17.74 -17.15
N ALA A 200 -20.50 -17.00 -16.26
CA ALA A 200 -21.45 -15.97 -16.65
C ALA A 200 -20.73 -14.69 -17.10
N SER A 201 -21.35 -14.00 -18.07
CA SER A 201 -20.84 -12.69 -18.53
C SER A 201 -21.05 -11.57 -17.50
N GLU A 202 -21.88 -11.78 -16.47
CA GLU A 202 -22.16 -10.79 -15.42
C GLU A 202 -20.94 -10.41 -14.57
N ALA A 203 -19.95 -11.32 -14.51
CA ALA A 203 -18.68 -11.10 -13.84
C ALA A 203 -17.79 -10.09 -14.58
N VAL A 204 -18.09 -9.75 -15.83
CA VAL A 204 -17.34 -8.77 -16.61
C VAL A 204 -18.25 -7.63 -17.03
N ARG A 205 -17.84 -6.38 -16.80
CA ARG A 205 -18.66 -5.20 -17.12
C ARG A 205 -17.81 -4.07 -17.68
N GLU A 206 -18.41 -3.24 -18.51
CA GLU A 206 -17.79 -2.00 -18.98
C GLU A 206 -18.10 -0.84 -18.02
N ASP A 207 -17.28 0.21 -18.04
CA ASP A 207 -17.57 1.54 -17.52
C ASP A 207 -17.82 2.53 -18.68
N PRO A 208 -19.08 2.73 -19.13
CA PRO A 208 -19.37 3.60 -20.27
C PRO A 208 -18.96 5.06 -20.08
N SER A 209 -18.83 5.51 -18.82
CA SER A 209 -18.39 6.87 -18.50
C SER A 209 -16.92 7.14 -18.87
N ARG A 210 -16.16 6.08 -19.17
CA ARG A 210 -14.72 6.12 -19.45
C ARG A 210 -14.37 6.00 -20.92
N ARG A 211 -15.35 5.92 -21.81
CA ARG A 211 -15.13 5.88 -23.26
C ARG A 211 -14.52 7.21 -23.73
N ALA A 212 -13.28 7.15 -24.22
CA ALA A 212 -12.56 8.26 -24.82
C ALA A 212 -12.01 7.90 -26.21
N GLY A 213 -11.82 8.92 -27.04
CA GLY A 213 -11.31 8.83 -28.40
C GLY A 213 -10.27 9.89 -28.70
N GLY A 214 -9.80 9.94 -29.94
CA GLY A 214 -8.72 10.80 -30.41
C GLY A 214 -7.76 9.99 -31.27
N ARG A 215 -6.47 9.97 -30.91
CA ARG A 215 -5.48 9.09 -31.58
C ARG A 215 -5.71 7.60 -31.33
N ARG A 216 -6.39 7.25 -30.23
CA ARG A 216 -6.65 5.88 -29.80
C ARG A 216 -8.03 5.76 -29.21
N THR A 217 -8.57 4.55 -29.25
CA THR A 217 -9.72 4.15 -28.46
C THR A 217 -9.29 3.84 -27.04
N TYR A 218 -10.06 4.32 -26.08
CA TYR A 218 -9.89 4.01 -24.66
C TYR A 218 -11.25 3.73 -24.01
N THR A 219 -11.31 2.65 -23.23
CA THR A 219 -12.40 2.40 -22.27
C THR A 219 -11.87 1.58 -21.09
N GLU A 220 -12.67 1.51 -20.02
CA GLU A 220 -12.36 0.74 -18.82
C GLU A 220 -13.36 -0.40 -18.65
N LEU A 221 -12.86 -1.60 -18.35
CA LEU A 221 -13.64 -2.79 -18.04
C LEU A 221 -13.38 -3.23 -16.60
N TYR A 222 -14.26 -4.03 -16.04
CA TYR A 222 -14.07 -4.70 -14.75
C TYR A 222 -14.23 -6.20 -14.92
N VAL A 223 -13.41 -6.97 -14.20
CA VAL A 223 -13.65 -8.39 -13.96
C VAL A 223 -13.76 -8.63 -12.46
N ASP A 224 -14.90 -9.15 -12.02
CA ASP A 224 -15.16 -9.51 -10.63
C ASP A 224 -14.85 -11.00 -10.42
N THR A 225 -13.63 -11.28 -9.95
CA THR A 225 -13.14 -12.64 -9.73
C THR A 225 -13.77 -13.29 -8.49
N SER A 226 -14.51 -12.52 -7.69
CA SER A 226 -15.32 -13.02 -6.56
C SER A 226 -16.76 -13.37 -6.97
N HIS A 227 -17.15 -13.12 -8.22
CA HIS A 227 -18.50 -13.43 -8.68
C HIS A 227 -18.80 -14.93 -8.50
N PRO A 228 -19.95 -15.34 -7.91
CA PRO A 228 -20.24 -16.74 -7.60
C PRO A 228 -20.11 -17.67 -8.79
N SER A 229 -20.48 -17.21 -10.00
CA SER A 229 -20.37 -17.97 -11.24
C SER A 229 -18.94 -18.37 -11.61
N LEU A 230 -17.91 -17.70 -11.10
CA LEU A 230 -16.50 -18.02 -11.35
C LEU A 230 -15.90 -18.92 -10.27
N SER A 231 -16.50 -18.99 -9.08
CA SER A 231 -15.90 -19.63 -7.90
C SER A 231 -15.94 -21.18 -7.90
N GLU A 232 -16.94 -21.78 -8.56
CA GLU A 232 -17.17 -23.24 -8.53
C GLU A 232 -16.61 -24.00 -9.75
N GLY A 233 -16.15 -23.29 -10.79
CA GLY A 233 -15.76 -23.91 -12.07
C GLY A 233 -14.26 -23.89 -12.40
N VAL A 234 -13.41 -23.35 -11.52
CA VAL A 234 -11.96 -23.21 -11.77
C VAL A 234 -11.21 -24.42 -11.19
N PRO A 235 -10.53 -25.24 -12.02
CA PRO A 235 -9.78 -26.38 -11.54
C PRO A 235 -8.46 -25.95 -10.86
N PRO A 236 -7.79 -26.83 -10.09
CA PRO A 236 -6.55 -26.51 -9.37
C PRO A 236 -5.42 -25.97 -10.27
N GLU A 237 -5.31 -26.47 -11.49
CA GLU A 237 -4.34 -26.02 -12.49
C GLU A 237 -4.66 -24.62 -13.07
N GLY A 238 -5.86 -24.11 -12.85
CA GLY A 238 -6.40 -22.89 -13.44
C GLY A 238 -7.02 -23.11 -14.83
N VAL A 239 -7.82 -22.14 -15.26
CA VAL A 239 -8.54 -22.17 -16.54
C VAL A 239 -8.57 -20.78 -17.16
N ASP A 240 -8.67 -20.73 -18.48
CA ASP A 240 -8.81 -19.49 -19.21
C ASP A 240 -10.28 -19.07 -19.26
N LEU A 241 -10.54 -17.80 -18.97
CA LEU A 241 -11.81 -17.12 -19.17
C LEU A 241 -11.77 -16.43 -20.54
N PRO A 242 -12.28 -17.05 -21.62
CA PRO A 242 -12.32 -16.42 -22.93
C PRO A 242 -13.35 -15.28 -22.93
N LEU A 243 -12.86 -14.06 -23.06
CA LEU A 243 -13.64 -12.83 -23.11
C LEU A 243 -13.69 -12.32 -24.54
N ARG A 244 -14.87 -12.40 -25.16
CA ARG A 244 -15.19 -11.71 -26.41
C ARG A 244 -15.46 -10.25 -26.12
N ILE A 245 -14.68 -9.38 -26.73
CA ILE A 245 -14.82 -7.92 -26.68
C ILE A 245 -15.21 -7.46 -28.08
N ALA A 246 -16.40 -6.91 -28.22
CA ALA A 246 -16.89 -6.30 -29.45
C ALA A 246 -17.03 -4.79 -29.25
N VAL A 247 -16.27 -3.97 -29.96
CA VAL A 247 -16.32 -2.52 -29.81
C VAL A 247 -16.83 -1.89 -31.10
N SER A 248 -17.84 -1.04 -30.94
CA SER A 248 -18.48 -0.32 -32.04
C SER A 248 -18.08 1.15 -32.05
N HIS A 249 -17.73 1.65 -33.22
CA HIS A 249 -17.29 3.02 -33.48
C HIS A 249 -18.17 3.67 -34.55
N PRO A 250 -18.53 4.94 -34.39
CA PRO A 250 -19.10 5.73 -35.48
C PRO A 250 -18.08 5.85 -36.63
N LEU A 251 -18.55 5.58 -37.85
CA LEU A 251 -17.78 5.74 -39.08
C LEU A 251 -18.47 6.82 -39.93
N SER A 252 -17.85 7.99 -39.98
CA SER A 252 -18.36 9.12 -40.75
C SER A 252 -18.08 8.92 -42.24
N VAL A 253 -19.04 9.27 -43.07
CA VAL A 253 -18.94 9.23 -44.54
C VAL A 253 -18.84 10.66 -45.05
N ALA A 254 -17.87 10.95 -45.92
CA ALA A 254 -17.75 12.26 -46.54
C ALA A 254 -19.03 12.60 -47.32
N PRO A 255 -19.61 13.81 -47.13
CA PRO A 255 -20.84 14.19 -47.81
C PRO A 255 -20.64 14.23 -49.33
N VAL A 256 -21.66 13.82 -50.07
CA VAL A 256 -21.69 13.90 -51.53
C VAL A 256 -22.93 14.68 -51.93
N GLU A 257 -22.74 15.70 -52.75
CA GLU A 257 -23.83 16.56 -53.20
C GLU A 257 -24.96 15.73 -53.85
N GLY A 258 -26.19 15.94 -53.37
CA GLY A 258 -27.37 15.26 -53.89
C GLY A 258 -27.61 13.83 -53.41
N LEU A 259 -26.79 13.30 -52.48
CA LEU A 259 -27.00 11.98 -51.87
C LEU A 259 -27.31 12.11 -50.37
N ASP A 260 -28.37 11.44 -49.94
CA ASP A 260 -28.64 11.19 -48.53
C ASP A 260 -27.93 9.89 -48.11
N LEU A 261 -26.97 10.01 -47.19
CA LEU A 261 -26.06 8.94 -46.82
C LEU A 261 -26.34 8.52 -45.38
N PRO A 262 -26.64 7.24 -45.11
CA PRO A 262 -26.84 6.77 -43.75
C PRO A 262 -25.52 6.84 -42.97
N SER A 263 -25.61 7.12 -41.66
CA SER A 263 -24.48 6.96 -40.74
C SER A 263 -24.04 5.50 -40.70
N LEU A 264 -22.73 5.26 -40.63
CA LEU A 264 -22.16 3.92 -40.55
C LEU A 264 -21.57 3.66 -39.17
N ARG A 265 -21.50 2.37 -38.84
CA ARG A 265 -20.85 1.83 -37.67
C ARG A 265 -19.81 0.81 -38.09
N LEU A 266 -18.65 0.88 -37.45
CA LEU A 266 -17.60 -0.13 -37.52
C LEU A 266 -17.58 -0.88 -36.19
N THR A 267 -17.80 -2.19 -36.21
CA THR A 267 -17.65 -3.06 -35.05
C THR A 267 -16.52 -4.04 -35.28
N TRP A 268 -15.52 -4.03 -34.41
CA TRP A 268 -14.46 -5.05 -34.40
C TRP A 268 -14.62 -5.94 -33.17
N THR A 269 -14.23 -7.21 -33.30
CA THR A 269 -14.33 -8.21 -32.24
C THR A 269 -12.97 -8.85 -31.97
N ARG A 270 -12.62 -9.06 -30.71
CA ARG A 270 -11.45 -9.86 -30.30
C ARG A 270 -11.83 -10.79 -29.17
N VAL A 271 -11.28 -12.00 -29.18
CA VAL A 271 -11.39 -12.93 -28.05
C VAL A 271 -10.06 -12.97 -27.34
N VAL A 272 -10.07 -12.66 -26.05
CA VAL A 272 -8.88 -12.68 -25.19
C VAL A 272 -9.12 -13.62 -24.02
N ALA A 273 -8.13 -14.45 -23.71
CA ALA A 273 -8.17 -15.27 -22.50
C ALA A 273 -7.66 -14.46 -21.31
N LEU A 274 -8.40 -14.49 -20.19
CA LEU A 274 -7.90 -14.09 -18.87
C LEU A 274 -7.69 -15.36 -18.03
N ARG A 275 -6.50 -15.58 -17.50
CA ARG A 275 -6.20 -16.77 -16.69
C ARG A 275 -6.84 -16.61 -15.31
N LEU A 276 -7.64 -17.59 -14.89
CA LEU A 276 -8.21 -17.71 -13.55
C LEU A 276 -7.61 -18.92 -12.83
N ARG A 277 -7.38 -18.80 -11.52
CA ARG A 277 -6.79 -19.85 -10.69
C ARG A 277 -7.47 -19.95 -9.33
N ASP A 278 -7.54 -21.16 -8.79
CA ASP A 278 -7.96 -21.40 -7.41
C ASP A 278 -6.75 -21.37 -6.46
N PRO A 279 -6.70 -20.47 -5.47
CA PRO A 279 -5.58 -20.40 -4.53
C PRO A 279 -5.60 -21.53 -3.48
N ARG A 280 -6.74 -22.19 -3.24
CA ARG A 280 -6.90 -23.18 -2.14
C ARG A 280 -5.94 -24.36 -2.25
N PRO A 281 -5.72 -24.99 -3.42
CA PRO A 281 -4.77 -26.08 -3.57
C PRO A 281 -3.31 -25.68 -3.26
N SER A 282 -2.97 -24.39 -3.36
CA SER A 282 -1.63 -23.87 -3.07
C SER A 282 -1.42 -23.54 -1.59
N LEU A 283 -2.44 -23.63 -0.73
CA LEU A 283 -2.34 -23.34 0.71
C LEU A 283 -1.20 -24.08 1.43
N PRO A 284 -0.95 -25.40 1.19
CA PRO A 284 0.20 -26.08 1.80
C PRO A 284 1.54 -25.48 1.40
N THR A 285 1.66 -24.94 0.19
CA THR A 285 2.85 -24.21 -0.26
C THR A 285 2.94 -22.84 0.40
N PHE A 286 1.84 -22.09 0.47
CA PHE A 286 1.78 -20.80 1.15
C PHE A 286 2.19 -20.88 2.63
N ARG A 287 1.80 -21.95 3.33
CA ARG A 287 2.22 -22.21 4.73
C ARG A 287 3.73 -22.44 4.90
N ARG A 288 4.42 -22.86 3.83
CA ARG A 288 5.88 -23.10 3.82
C ARG A 288 6.68 -21.86 3.41
N LEU A 289 6.04 -20.81 2.88
CA LEU A 289 6.72 -19.56 2.55
C LEU A 289 7.32 -18.92 3.80
N SER A 290 8.48 -18.29 3.65
CA SER A 290 9.05 -17.44 4.69
C SER A 290 8.06 -16.37 5.13
N ALA A 291 8.22 -15.88 6.36
CA ALA A 291 7.45 -14.72 6.79
C ALA A 291 7.88 -13.48 5.99
N VAL A 292 7.07 -12.42 6.06
CA VAL A 292 7.41 -11.11 5.55
C VAL A 292 7.89 -10.26 6.72
N GLY A 293 9.13 -9.78 6.68
CA GLY A 293 9.66 -8.80 7.62
C GLY A 293 9.22 -7.40 7.19
N ILE A 294 8.57 -6.64 8.06
CA ILE A 294 8.02 -5.32 7.73
C ILE A 294 8.55 -4.30 8.74
N ASP A 295 9.22 -3.29 8.22
CA ASP A 295 9.50 -2.07 8.94
C ASP A 295 8.42 -1.03 8.62
N PHE A 296 7.39 -0.98 9.47
CA PHE A 296 6.32 0.00 9.37
C PHE A 296 6.76 1.31 10.04
N GLY A 297 7.50 2.15 9.31
CA GLY A 297 8.01 3.43 9.82
C GLY A 297 7.03 4.58 9.69
N THR A 298 7.25 5.63 10.48
CA THR A 298 6.42 6.86 10.48
C THR A 298 6.42 7.57 9.13
N THR A 299 7.58 7.65 8.47
CA THR A 299 7.75 8.35 7.18
C THR A 299 7.63 7.41 5.98
N ALA A 300 8.19 6.21 6.10
CA ALA A 300 8.24 5.20 5.04
C ALA A 300 8.17 3.77 5.61
N THR A 301 7.62 2.86 4.81
CA THR A 301 7.45 1.44 5.09
C THR A 301 8.30 0.62 4.12
N VAL A 302 9.03 -0.35 4.66
CA VAL A 302 9.78 -1.35 3.88
C VAL A 302 9.27 -2.73 4.24
N ALA A 303 9.04 -3.59 3.25
CA ALA A 303 8.77 -5.00 3.49
C ALA A 303 9.80 -5.87 2.76
N ALA A 304 10.26 -6.92 3.42
CA ALA A 304 11.25 -7.87 2.95
C ALA A 304 10.66 -9.29 3.02
N PHE A 305 10.88 -10.09 1.98
CA PHE A 305 10.46 -11.48 1.94
C PHE A 305 11.41 -12.30 1.07
N THR A 306 11.32 -13.62 1.14
CA THR A 306 12.07 -14.51 0.26
C THR A 306 11.20 -14.88 -0.92
N HIS A 307 11.69 -14.66 -2.14
CA HIS A 307 11.03 -15.05 -3.37
C HIS A 307 12.02 -15.78 -4.28
N GLN A 308 11.63 -16.95 -4.78
CA GLN A 308 12.49 -17.81 -5.62
C GLN A 308 13.89 -18.07 -5.03
N GLY A 309 14.01 -18.13 -3.69
CA GLY A 309 15.28 -18.34 -2.99
C GLY A 309 16.14 -17.08 -2.78
N TYR A 310 15.71 -15.92 -3.26
CA TYR A 310 16.40 -14.64 -3.06
C TYR A 310 15.65 -13.76 -2.05
N ARG A 311 16.39 -12.95 -1.28
CA ARG A 311 15.79 -11.88 -0.46
C ARG A 311 15.32 -10.77 -1.39
N SER A 312 14.04 -10.43 -1.31
CA SER A 312 13.40 -9.41 -2.12
C SER A 312 12.82 -8.31 -1.23
N LEU A 313 12.93 -7.07 -1.69
CA LEU A 313 12.30 -5.92 -1.06
C LEU A 313 11.08 -5.51 -1.86
N MET A 314 10.01 -5.22 -1.13
CA MET A 314 8.72 -4.85 -1.65
C MET A 314 8.70 -3.38 -2.08
N ARG A 315 8.01 -3.12 -3.20
CA ARG A 315 7.79 -1.79 -3.76
C ARG A 315 6.29 -1.53 -3.92
N LEU A 316 5.81 -0.43 -3.34
CA LEU A 316 4.49 0.19 -3.53
C LEU A 316 4.58 1.31 -4.56
N GLY A 317 4.31 0.96 -5.81
CA GLY A 317 4.27 1.94 -6.90
C GLY A 317 5.60 2.20 -7.58
N SER A 318 5.61 3.08 -8.57
CA SER A 318 6.85 3.56 -9.17
C SER A 318 7.42 4.74 -8.36
N PRO A 319 8.72 4.77 -8.04
CA PRO A 319 9.33 5.94 -7.44
C PRO A 319 9.28 7.13 -8.41
N PRO A 320 9.21 8.37 -7.90
CA PRO A 320 9.12 9.58 -8.72
C PRO A 320 10.39 9.84 -9.53
N ASP A 321 11.55 9.42 -9.02
CA ASP A 321 12.84 9.55 -9.71
C ASP A 321 13.78 8.37 -9.39
N ALA A 322 14.86 8.25 -10.18
CA ALA A 322 15.85 7.19 -10.02
C ALA A 322 16.72 7.30 -8.75
N ARG A 323 16.64 8.41 -8.01
CA ARG A 323 17.41 8.65 -6.77
C ARG A 323 16.64 8.20 -5.53
N THR A 324 15.33 8.07 -5.64
CA THR A 324 14.48 7.57 -4.57
C THR A 324 14.73 6.08 -4.39
N ASN A 325 15.00 5.65 -3.15
CA ASN A 325 15.15 4.23 -2.86
C ASN A 325 13.83 3.52 -3.17
N PRO A 326 13.77 2.63 -4.18
CA PRO A 326 12.54 2.00 -4.61
C PRO A 326 11.91 1.08 -3.57
N ALA A 327 12.64 0.69 -2.52
CA ALA A 327 12.14 -0.16 -1.45
C ALA A 327 11.50 0.65 -0.30
N GLU A 328 11.77 1.95 -0.19
CA GLU A 328 11.28 2.82 0.89
C GLU A 328 9.98 3.51 0.47
N ASN A 329 8.85 2.88 0.82
CA ASN A 329 7.53 3.31 0.38
C ASN A 329 6.93 4.35 1.33
N PRO A 330 6.60 5.58 0.91
CA PRO A 330 6.03 6.58 1.80
C PRO A 330 4.81 6.07 2.60
N THR A 331 4.81 6.26 3.91
CA THR A 331 3.71 5.86 4.81
C THR A 331 2.63 6.93 4.83
N VAL A 332 1.99 7.16 3.68
CA VAL A 332 0.99 8.21 3.46
C VAL A 332 -0.21 7.71 2.66
N LEU A 333 -1.37 8.34 2.89
CA LEU A 333 -2.62 8.06 2.18
C LEU A 333 -3.28 9.36 1.72
N LEU A 334 -3.62 9.46 0.44
CA LEU A 334 -4.50 10.50 -0.09
C LEU A 334 -5.94 10.01 0.01
N ILE A 335 -6.78 10.72 0.75
CA ILE A 335 -8.22 10.43 0.88
C ILE A 335 -8.98 11.23 -0.17
N GLU A 336 -9.56 10.51 -1.14
CA GLU A 336 -10.37 11.08 -2.22
C GLU A 336 -11.80 11.33 -1.75
N ASP A 337 -12.45 10.31 -1.19
CA ASP A 337 -13.82 10.34 -0.64
C ASP A 337 -13.83 9.60 0.71
N HIS A 338 -13.87 10.35 1.81
CA HIS A 338 -13.77 9.77 3.14
C HIS A 338 -15.02 8.95 3.49
N GLU A 339 -16.22 9.39 3.10
CA GLU A 339 -17.46 8.69 3.42
C GLU A 339 -17.50 7.32 2.74
N ARG A 340 -17.09 7.26 1.47
CA ARG A 340 -17.00 5.99 0.74
C ARG A 340 -15.89 5.10 1.31
N LEU A 341 -14.74 5.66 1.68
CA LEU A 341 -13.68 4.91 2.37
C LEU A 341 -14.22 4.25 3.64
N TRP A 342 -15.00 5.00 4.42
CA TRP A 342 -15.57 4.47 5.64
C TRP A 342 -16.62 3.39 5.38
N ALA A 343 -17.49 3.60 4.39
CA ALA A 343 -18.52 2.63 4.03
C ALA A 343 -17.93 1.30 3.57
N GLU A 344 -16.90 1.32 2.71
CA GLU A 344 -16.25 0.11 2.21
C GLU A 344 -15.52 -0.66 3.32
N LEU A 345 -14.82 0.04 4.22
CA LEU A 345 -14.04 -0.60 5.30
C LEU A 345 -14.84 -0.96 6.56
N SER A 346 -16.03 -0.37 6.75
CA SER A 346 -16.96 -0.69 7.84
C SER A 346 -17.91 -1.84 7.50
N SER A 347 -17.82 -2.41 6.29
CA SER A 347 -18.62 -3.54 5.83
C SER A 347 -18.78 -4.57 6.96
N ARG A 348 -20.02 -4.76 7.43
CA ARG A 348 -20.35 -5.68 8.55
C ARG A 348 -20.21 -7.15 8.17
N ASP A 349 -20.06 -7.42 6.88
CA ASP A 349 -19.72 -8.75 6.40
C ASP A 349 -18.22 -8.98 6.58
N ALA A 350 -17.87 -9.67 7.66
CA ALA A 350 -16.49 -10.03 7.98
C ALA A 350 -15.87 -11.00 6.95
N THR A 351 -16.68 -11.57 6.05
CA THR A 351 -16.19 -12.47 5.00
C THR A 351 -15.83 -11.75 3.70
N ARG A 352 -16.40 -10.55 3.46
CA ARG A 352 -16.15 -9.77 2.25
C ARG A 352 -14.72 -9.25 2.24
N ARG A 353 -13.94 -9.63 1.23
CA ARG A 353 -12.56 -9.13 1.01
C ARG A 353 -12.51 -8.23 -0.23
N PHE A 354 -11.35 -7.64 -0.48
CA PHE A 354 -11.08 -6.79 -1.65
C PHE A 354 -12.09 -5.63 -1.81
N PRO A 355 -12.17 -4.71 -0.83
CA PRO A 355 -13.02 -3.53 -0.95
C PRO A 355 -12.69 -2.72 -2.20
N ASP A 356 -13.73 -2.13 -2.81
CA ASP A 356 -13.56 -1.27 -3.99
C ASP A 356 -13.12 0.13 -3.55
N LEU A 357 -11.81 0.25 -3.33
CA LEU A 357 -11.18 1.52 -2.96
C LEU A 357 -10.67 2.31 -4.17
N LEU A 358 -11.03 1.91 -5.40
CA LEU A 358 -10.61 2.61 -6.60
C LEU A 358 -11.17 4.03 -6.60
N ARG A 359 -10.26 5.01 -6.73
CA ARG A 359 -10.56 6.45 -6.68
C ARG A 359 -11.14 6.90 -5.34
N VAL A 360 -11.01 6.09 -4.29
CA VAL A 360 -11.42 6.41 -2.90
C VAL A 360 -10.20 6.77 -2.06
N VAL A 361 -9.09 6.09 -2.32
CA VAL A 361 -7.81 6.32 -1.66
C VAL A 361 -6.66 6.07 -2.63
N GLN A 362 -5.55 6.78 -2.42
CA GLN A 362 -4.25 6.44 -3.02
C GLN A 362 -3.18 6.34 -1.93
N ALA A 363 -2.11 5.57 -2.13
CA ALA A 363 -1.04 5.43 -1.15
C ALA A 363 0.36 5.68 -1.72
N SER A 364 1.35 5.68 -0.82
CA SER A 364 2.78 5.68 -1.16
C SER A 364 3.16 6.90 -2.01
N HIS A 365 3.99 6.72 -3.03
CA HIS A 365 4.49 7.77 -3.90
C HIS A 365 3.37 8.58 -4.57
N ALA A 366 2.28 7.95 -5.02
CA ALA A 366 1.13 8.66 -5.59
C ALA A 366 0.52 9.68 -4.63
N ALA A 367 0.31 9.27 -3.38
CA ALA A 367 -0.22 10.16 -2.35
C ALA A 367 0.81 11.22 -1.92
N ARG A 368 2.10 10.86 -1.87
CA ARG A 368 3.19 11.80 -1.52
C ARG A 368 3.34 12.91 -2.54
N GLU A 369 3.26 12.62 -3.84
CA GLU A 369 3.32 13.62 -4.92
C GLU A 369 2.17 14.64 -4.82
N LYS A 370 1.04 14.23 -4.25
CA LYS A 370 -0.14 15.09 -4.04
C LYS A 370 -0.12 15.86 -2.72
N LEU A 371 0.86 15.66 -1.86
CA LEU A 371 0.93 16.31 -0.54
C LEU A 371 1.06 17.84 -0.63
N SER A 372 1.82 18.36 -1.59
CA SER A 372 2.00 19.82 -1.77
C SER A 372 0.73 20.50 -2.32
N GLU A 373 0.02 19.81 -3.21
CA GLU A 373 -1.22 20.27 -3.84
C GLU A 373 -2.42 20.14 -2.89
N PHE A 374 -2.52 19.02 -2.17
CA PHE A 374 -3.65 18.65 -1.32
C PHE A 374 -3.22 18.20 0.10
N PRO A 375 -2.51 19.04 0.89
CA PRO A 375 -1.98 18.64 2.19
C PRO A 375 -3.05 18.26 3.22
N ASN A 376 -4.28 18.75 3.03
CA ASN A 376 -5.42 18.46 3.90
C ASN A 376 -6.15 17.16 3.55
N ALA A 377 -5.89 16.60 2.36
CA ALA A 377 -6.42 15.30 1.95
C ALA A 377 -5.41 14.17 2.17
N VAL A 378 -4.12 14.49 2.32
CA VAL A 378 -3.06 13.51 2.55
C VAL A 378 -2.84 13.30 4.05
N VAL A 379 -3.08 12.08 4.51
CA VAL A 379 -2.73 11.58 5.83
C VAL A 379 -1.26 11.18 5.85
N THR A 380 -0.55 11.67 6.85
CA THR A 380 0.87 11.41 7.10
C THR A 380 1.05 10.79 8.49
N GLU A 381 2.24 10.25 8.79
CA GLU A 381 2.59 9.73 10.13
C GLU A 381 1.60 8.66 10.62
N ILE A 382 1.13 7.78 9.72
CA ILE A 382 0.04 6.82 10.01
C ILE A 382 0.38 5.94 11.24
N LYS A 383 1.66 5.55 11.38
CA LYS A 383 2.16 4.79 12.53
C LYS A 383 1.90 5.48 13.87
N SER A 384 2.09 6.80 13.93
CA SER A 384 2.00 7.60 15.15
C SER A 384 0.59 8.13 15.42
N LEU A 385 -0.35 7.99 14.47
CA LEU A 385 -1.75 8.44 14.67
C LEU A 385 -2.43 7.81 15.89
N PRO A 386 -2.32 6.49 16.16
CA PRO A 386 -2.95 5.88 17.34
C PRO A 386 -2.55 6.59 18.63
N GLU A 387 -1.25 6.73 18.88
CA GLU A 387 -0.71 7.40 20.07
C GLU A 387 -1.14 8.88 20.14
N ARG A 388 -1.01 9.61 19.03
CA ARG A 388 -1.42 11.02 18.96
C ARG A 388 -2.89 11.22 19.28
N VAL A 389 -3.76 10.30 18.87
CA VAL A 389 -5.21 10.42 19.11
C VAL A 389 -5.57 9.93 20.50
N PHE A 390 -4.99 8.85 21.02
CA PHE A 390 -5.41 8.28 22.31
C PHE A 390 -4.72 8.90 23.51
N ALA A 391 -3.41 9.12 23.42
CA ALA A 391 -2.61 9.60 24.54
C ALA A 391 -2.58 11.13 24.61
N LEU A 392 -2.51 11.79 23.45
CA LEU A 392 -2.35 13.24 23.37
C LEU A 392 -3.67 13.99 23.10
N ASP A 393 -4.76 13.28 22.78
CA ASP A 393 -6.04 13.85 22.31
C ASP A 393 -5.86 14.80 21.10
N GLN A 394 -4.92 14.46 20.21
CA GLN A 394 -4.49 15.29 19.06
C GLN A 394 -4.98 14.79 17.71
N ALA A 395 -6.27 14.46 17.62
CA ALA A 395 -6.93 14.15 16.36
C ALA A 395 -6.72 15.26 15.30
N PRO A 396 -6.12 14.94 14.13
CA PRO A 396 -5.94 15.90 13.06
C PRO A 396 -7.25 16.12 12.30
N GLN A 397 -7.48 17.36 11.88
CA GLN A 397 -8.56 17.73 10.97
C GLN A 397 -8.06 17.64 9.53
N LEU A 398 -8.89 17.07 8.65
CA LEU A 398 -8.61 16.84 7.23
C LEU A 398 -9.83 17.25 6.39
N ARG A 399 -9.62 17.33 5.09
CA ARG A 399 -10.65 17.58 4.07
C ARG A 399 -10.41 16.64 2.90
N ASP A 400 -11.44 15.90 2.49
CA ASP A 400 -11.31 15.01 1.34
C ASP A 400 -11.16 15.79 0.02
N ARG A 401 -10.67 15.12 -1.03
CA ARG A 401 -10.41 15.80 -2.31
C ARG A 401 -11.68 15.96 -3.16
N GLU A 402 -12.55 14.96 -3.17
CA GLU A 402 -13.70 14.89 -4.10
C GLU A 402 -14.89 15.73 -3.63
N LYS A 403 -15.33 15.55 -2.38
CA LYS A 403 -16.51 16.24 -1.83
C LYS A 403 -16.15 17.55 -1.12
N LYS A 404 -14.85 17.78 -0.86
CA LYS A 404 -14.32 18.88 -0.06
C LYS A 404 -14.93 18.94 1.33
N ALA A 405 -15.28 17.78 1.89
CA ALA A 405 -15.91 17.67 3.20
C ALA A 405 -14.87 17.55 4.31
N ASP A 406 -15.05 18.32 5.38
CA ASP A 406 -14.16 18.33 6.53
C ASP A 406 -14.49 17.19 7.49
N PHE A 407 -13.45 16.52 8.00
CA PHE A 407 -13.59 15.48 9.00
C PHE A 407 -12.41 15.47 9.98
N LEU A 408 -12.65 14.92 11.16
CA LEU A 408 -11.64 14.72 12.19
C LEU A 408 -11.22 13.25 12.20
N LEU A 409 -9.92 12.94 12.26
CA LEU A 409 -9.47 11.56 12.50
C LEU A 409 -9.54 11.23 13.99
N ASP A 410 -10.74 10.94 14.48
CA ASP A 410 -10.96 10.30 15.77
C ASP A 410 -10.58 8.81 15.73
N GLU A 411 -10.68 8.14 16.88
CA GLU A 411 -10.22 6.75 17.04
C GLU A 411 -10.80 5.77 16.01
N PRO A 412 -12.12 5.71 15.75
CA PRO A 412 -12.67 4.83 14.71
C PRO A 412 -12.08 5.10 13.32
N ARG A 413 -11.87 6.37 12.96
CA ARG A 413 -11.32 6.73 11.64
C ARG A 413 -9.83 6.44 11.56
N VAL A 414 -9.06 6.61 12.64
CA VAL A 414 -7.65 6.17 12.70
C VAL A 414 -7.54 4.67 12.44
N ARG A 415 -8.37 3.85 13.07
CA ARG A 415 -8.42 2.40 12.82
C ARG A 415 -8.61 2.08 11.34
N MET A 416 -9.54 2.77 10.71
CA MET A 416 -9.85 2.58 9.29
C MET A 416 -8.72 3.06 8.37
N VAL A 417 -8.02 4.14 8.71
CA VAL A 417 -6.81 4.59 7.99
C VAL A 417 -5.71 3.53 8.07
N VAL A 418 -5.44 2.99 9.26
CA VAL A 418 -4.44 1.92 9.45
C VAL A 418 -4.84 0.67 8.66
N ARG A 419 -6.13 0.28 8.72
CA ARG A 419 -6.68 -0.84 7.95
C ARG A 419 -6.56 -0.64 6.44
N ALA A 420 -6.87 0.56 5.95
CA ALA A 420 -6.72 0.91 4.53
C ALA A 420 -5.26 0.76 4.09
N TYR A 421 -4.32 1.27 4.90
CA TYR A 421 -2.89 1.12 4.62
C TYR A 421 -2.45 -0.35 4.63
N GLY A 422 -2.90 -1.13 5.61
CA GLY A 422 -2.65 -2.58 5.69
C GLY A 422 -3.18 -3.35 4.48
N TYR A 423 -4.37 -2.98 3.97
CA TYR A 423 -4.92 -3.54 2.74
C TYR A 423 -4.05 -3.25 1.52
N LEU A 424 -3.63 -2.00 1.34
CA LEU A 424 -2.79 -1.61 0.19
C LEU A 424 -1.39 -2.24 0.28
N LEU A 425 -0.83 -2.33 1.49
CA LEU A 425 0.41 -3.06 1.75
C LEU A 425 0.25 -4.55 1.40
N GLY A 426 -0.82 -5.18 1.88
CA GLY A 426 -1.12 -6.58 1.63
C GLY A 426 -1.34 -6.90 0.15
N ARG A 427 -2.04 -6.03 -0.61
CA ARG A 427 -2.21 -6.19 -2.07
C ARG A 427 -0.89 -6.20 -2.81
N ALA A 428 0.01 -5.30 -2.43
CA ALA A 428 1.27 -5.16 -3.15
C ALA A 428 2.33 -6.20 -2.72
N ILE A 429 2.21 -6.78 -1.51
CA ILE A 429 2.94 -7.99 -1.10
C ILE A 429 2.37 -9.22 -1.81
N ASN A 430 1.05 -9.43 -1.77
CA ASN A 430 0.36 -10.60 -2.31
C ASN A 430 -0.20 -10.31 -3.70
N ARG A 431 0.69 -10.20 -4.68
CA ARG A 431 0.28 -9.92 -6.06
C ARG A 431 -0.56 -11.08 -6.63
N PRO A 432 -1.71 -10.80 -7.25
CA PRO A 432 -2.56 -11.88 -7.71
C PRO A 432 -1.95 -12.71 -8.83
N GLY A 433 -2.11 -14.02 -8.69
CA GLY A 433 -1.43 -15.05 -9.46
C GLY A 433 -0.13 -15.54 -8.85
N GLN A 434 0.47 -14.80 -7.92
CA GLN A 434 1.71 -15.20 -7.26
C GLN A 434 1.45 -15.90 -5.91
N GLU A 435 2.54 -16.12 -5.17
CA GLU A 435 2.55 -16.61 -3.80
C GLU A 435 1.75 -15.69 -2.86
N VAL A 436 0.98 -16.30 -1.96
CA VAL A 436 0.25 -15.58 -0.90
C VAL A 436 0.98 -15.79 0.41
N PHE A 437 1.55 -14.72 0.95
CA PHE A 437 2.19 -14.76 2.26
C PHE A 437 1.14 -14.78 3.37
N LEU A 438 1.40 -15.54 4.42
CA LEU A 438 0.45 -15.75 5.53
C LEU A 438 1.02 -15.29 6.88
N ARG A 439 2.32 -14.99 6.96
CA ARG A 439 3.02 -14.61 8.18
C ARG A 439 3.71 -13.28 8.01
N TYR A 440 3.41 -12.32 8.87
CA TYR A 440 3.92 -10.95 8.81
C TYR A 440 4.52 -10.55 10.16
N TRP A 441 5.76 -10.12 10.13
CA TRP A 441 6.55 -9.79 11.31
C TRP A 441 6.97 -8.33 11.25
N LEU A 442 6.38 -7.52 12.11
CA LEU A 442 6.57 -6.09 12.14
C LEU A 442 7.59 -5.71 13.20
N THR A 443 8.36 -4.65 12.92
CA THR A 443 9.12 -3.95 13.95
C THR A 443 8.26 -2.92 14.68
N TYR A 444 8.66 -2.54 15.88
CA TYR A 444 7.99 -1.53 16.70
C TYR A 444 9.01 -0.63 17.44
N PRO A 445 8.66 0.62 17.80
CA PRO A 445 9.51 1.47 18.63
C PRO A 445 9.63 0.89 20.05
N ALA A 446 10.74 1.14 20.74
CA ALA A 446 11.02 0.50 22.03
C ALA A 446 10.07 0.96 23.15
N GLU A 447 9.70 2.25 23.16
CA GLU A 447 8.87 2.89 24.21
C GLU A 447 7.36 2.95 23.86
N PHE A 448 6.95 2.25 22.80
CA PHE A 448 5.61 2.41 22.23
C PHE A 448 4.47 1.95 23.17
N ASP A 449 3.44 2.79 23.34
CA ASP A 449 2.25 2.50 24.16
C ASP A 449 1.56 1.17 23.76
N GLU A 450 1.21 0.36 24.74
CA GLU A 450 0.66 -0.99 24.52
C GLU A 450 -0.69 -0.96 23.79
N ARG A 451 -1.54 0.03 24.07
CA ARG A 451 -2.84 0.17 23.41
C ARG A 451 -2.66 0.60 21.95
N ALA A 452 -1.77 1.55 21.67
CA ALA A 452 -1.40 1.93 20.31
C ALA A 452 -0.82 0.73 19.54
N ARG A 453 0.06 -0.06 20.17
CA ARG A 453 0.64 -1.28 19.60
C ARG A 453 -0.43 -2.32 19.26
N ALA A 454 -1.33 -2.61 20.19
CA ALA A 454 -2.41 -3.59 20.00
C ALA A 454 -3.31 -3.20 18.83
N LEU A 455 -3.68 -1.92 18.72
CA LEU A 455 -4.47 -1.42 17.60
C LEU A 455 -3.75 -1.56 16.26
N LEU A 456 -2.47 -1.19 16.18
CA LEU A 456 -1.70 -1.34 14.94
C LEU A 456 -1.68 -2.80 14.49
N ILE A 457 -1.44 -3.75 15.40
CA ILE A 457 -1.45 -5.18 15.09
C ILE A 457 -2.84 -5.62 14.58
N GLU A 458 -3.90 -5.23 15.30
CA GLU A 458 -5.29 -5.57 14.96
C GLU A 458 -5.69 -5.05 13.58
N GLU A 459 -5.47 -3.76 13.33
CA GLU A 459 -5.94 -3.11 12.10
C GLU A 459 -5.04 -3.41 10.90
N LEU A 460 -3.73 -3.59 11.08
CA LEU A 460 -2.86 -4.08 10.01
C LEU A 460 -3.20 -5.53 9.65
N ARG A 461 -3.53 -6.39 10.64
CA ARG A 461 -4.04 -7.74 10.36
C ARG A 461 -5.36 -7.69 9.60
N ALA A 462 -6.31 -6.86 10.05
CA ALA A 462 -7.59 -6.69 9.37
C ALA A 462 -7.39 -6.19 7.94
N GLY A 463 -6.50 -5.21 7.73
CA GLY A 463 -6.16 -4.67 6.42
C GLY A 463 -5.54 -5.72 5.49
N ILE A 464 -4.48 -6.39 5.95
CA ILE A 464 -3.81 -7.45 5.19
C ILE A 464 -4.81 -8.57 4.84
N LEU A 465 -5.67 -8.97 5.76
CA LEU A 465 -6.70 -9.99 5.51
C LEU A 465 -7.62 -9.59 4.35
N LEU A 466 -7.96 -8.31 4.20
CA LEU A 466 -8.78 -7.83 3.08
C LEU A 466 -8.10 -8.02 1.71
N SER A 467 -6.78 -8.25 1.65
CA SER A 467 -6.05 -8.53 0.41
C SER A 467 -5.75 -10.02 0.18
N ILE A 468 -6.20 -10.92 1.05
CA ILE A 468 -5.98 -12.36 0.92
C ILE A 468 -7.17 -13.00 0.21
N PRO A 469 -7.01 -13.87 -0.79
CA PRO A 469 -8.15 -14.51 -1.47
C PRO A 469 -9.17 -15.15 -0.52
N GLU A 470 -10.47 -14.93 -0.76
CA GLU A 470 -11.57 -15.33 0.15
C GLU A 470 -11.58 -16.83 0.52
N GLY A 471 -11.05 -17.69 -0.34
CA GLY A 471 -10.92 -19.13 -0.09
C GLY A 471 -9.90 -19.53 0.98
N ILE A 472 -9.04 -18.63 1.44
CA ILE A 472 -8.05 -18.88 2.51
C ILE A 472 -8.60 -18.38 3.83
N SER A 473 -8.67 -19.23 4.87
CA SER A 473 -9.20 -18.85 6.19
C SER A 473 -8.42 -17.69 6.82
N ALA A 474 -9.12 -16.82 7.56
CA ALA A 474 -8.49 -15.74 8.31
C ALA A 474 -7.51 -16.24 9.39
N ASP A 475 -7.73 -17.44 9.92
CA ASP A 475 -6.87 -18.06 10.94
C ASP A 475 -5.48 -18.45 10.40
N GLU A 476 -5.33 -18.53 9.07
CA GLU A 476 -4.03 -18.74 8.44
C GLU A 476 -3.14 -17.50 8.52
N VAL A 477 -3.74 -16.30 8.65
CA VAL A 477 -3.04 -15.03 8.57
C VAL A 477 -2.63 -14.57 9.96
N THR A 478 -1.32 -14.51 10.17
CA THR A 478 -0.69 -14.05 11.41
C THR A 478 0.09 -12.77 11.19
N VAL A 479 -0.16 -11.78 12.04
CA VAL A 479 0.59 -10.51 12.11
C VAL A 479 1.09 -10.37 13.53
N GLN A 480 2.40 -10.20 13.69
CA GLN A 480 3.05 -10.12 15.00
C GLN A 480 4.11 -9.03 15.01
N MET A 481 4.33 -8.41 16.17
CA MET A 481 5.44 -7.50 16.41
C MET A 481 6.43 -8.18 17.34
N GLN A 482 7.59 -8.62 16.83
CA GLN A 482 8.51 -9.48 17.58
C GLN A 482 9.83 -8.83 17.98
N ALA A 483 10.31 -7.84 17.22
CA ALA A 483 11.57 -7.14 17.47
C ALA A 483 11.34 -5.63 17.43
N THR A 484 12.12 -4.87 18.19
CA THR A 484 12.18 -3.43 18.01
C THR A 484 12.94 -3.08 16.72
N GLU A 485 12.78 -1.87 16.20
CA GLU A 485 13.56 -1.39 15.04
C GLU A 485 15.08 -1.55 15.23
N PRO A 486 15.70 -1.13 16.36
CA PRO A 486 17.13 -1.32 16.56
C PRO A 486 17.56 -2.79 16.73
N GLU A 487 16.72 -3.65 17.33
CA GLU A 487 16.99 -5.09 17.43
C GLU A 487 17.02 -5.76 16.05
N ALA A 488 16.05 -5.42 15.21
CA ALA A 488 15.99 -5.91 13.85
C ALA A 488 17.19 -5.40 13.03
N TYR A 489 17.55 -4.13 13.16
CA TYR A 489 18.77 -3.60 12.52
C TYR A 489 20.03 -4.38 12.92
N ALA A 490 20.20 -4.66 14.22
CA ALA A 490 21.32 -5.46 14.71
C ALA A 490 21.33 -6.89 14.13
N ALA A 491 20.16 -7.52 13.98
CA ALA A 491 20.04 -8.86 13.41
C ALA A 491 20.46 -8.93 11.91
N GLU A 492 20.32 -7.84 11.16
CA GLU A 492 20.87 -7.77 9.80
C GLU A 492 22.37 -7.44 9.82
N VAL A 493 22.78 -6.43 10.59
CA VAL A 493 24.12 -5.83 10.46
C VAL A 493 25.20 -6.58 11.25
N CYS A 494 24.94 -7.03 12.47
CA CYS A 494 25.96 -7.66 13.31
C CYS A 494 26.59 -8.92 12.68
N PRO A 495 25.83 -9.84 12.04
CA PRO A 495 26.44 -10.97 11.35
C PRO A 495 27.39 -10.54 10.21
N GLU A 496 27.03 -9.51 9.46
CA GLU A 496 27.85 -8.98 8.37
C GLU A 496 29.13 -8.32 8.88
N LEU A 497 29.05 -7.56 9.97
CA LEU A 497 30.24 -6.98 10.61
C LEU A 497 31.13 -8.05 11.24
N ALA A 498 30.55 -9.06 11.88
CA ALA A 498 31.30 -10.16 12.47
C ALA A 498 32.09 -10.98 11.43
N ALA A 499 31.55 -11.10 10.21
CA ALA A 499 32.24 -11.73 9.09
C ALA A 499 33.30 -10.83 8.42
N HIS A 500 33.27 -9.52 8.68
CA HIS A 500 34.15 -8.56 8.02
C HIS A 500 35.55 -8.52 8.68
N PRO A 501 36.66 -8.60 7.92
CA PRO A 501 38.01 -8.69 8.47
C PRO A 501 38.39 -7.57 9.45
N ALA A 502 37.87 -6.36 9.22
CA ALA A 502 38.15 -5.21 10.07
C ALA A 502 37.64 -5.34 11.52
N PHE A 503 36.67 -6.22 11.77
CA PHE A 503 36.13 -6.46 13.11
C PHE A 503 36.67 -7.75 13.76
N ALA A 504 37.38 -8.60 13.02
CA ALA A 504 37.95 -9.85 13.55
C ALA A 504 38.75 -9.67 14.86
N PRO A 505 39.59 -8.61 15.04
CA PRO A 505 40.28 -8.39 16.30
C PRO A 505 39.37 -8.18 17.51
N LEU A 506 38.17 -7.61 17.31
CA LEU A 506 37.18 -7.46 18.39
C LEU A 506 36.58 -8.81 18.77
N LEU A 507 36.22 -9.63 17.79
CA LEU A 507 35.68 -10.98 18.05
C LEU A 507 36.71 -11.89 18.70
N GLU A 508 37.98 -11.83 18.28
CA GLU A 508 39.06 -12.61 18.92
C GLU A 508 39.29 -12.18 20.38
N LYS A 509 39.16 -10.89 20.67
CA LYS A 509 39.37 -10.34 22.01
C LYS A 509 38.21 -10.62 22.97
N PHE A 510 36.97 -10.53 22.50
CA PHE A 510 35.78 -10.59 23.36
C PHE A 510 34.94 -11.86 23.17
N GLY A 511 35.16 -12.64 22.12
CA GLY A 511 34.34 -13.81 21.76
C GLY A 511 32.95 -13.47 21.22
N GLU A 512 32.63 -12.19 21.11
CA GLU A 512 31.33 -11.64 20.72
C GLU A 512 31.52 -10.26 20.06
N LEU A 513 30.50 -9.79 19.36
CA LEU A 513 30.43 -8.41 18.89
C LEU A 513 29.45 -7.63 19.77
N ARG A 514 29.98 -6.72 20.59
CA ARG A 514 29.17 -5.79 21.40
C ARG A 514 28.72 -4.63 20.54
N PHE A 515 27.43 -4.29 20.61
CA PHE A 515 26.85 -3.23 19.79
C PHE A 515 25.99 -2.26 20.59
N ALA A 516 25.93 -1.02 20.11
CA ALA A 516 24.93 -0.04 20.52
C ALA A 516 24.28 0.55 19.27
N VAL A 517 23.03 0.21 19.01
CA VAL A 517 22.28 0.78 17.88
C VAL A 517 21.75 2.15 18.27
N PHE A 518 22.02 3.16 17.46
CA PHE A 518 21.44 4.50 17.52
C PHE A 518 20.50 4.66 16.34
N ASP A 519 19.22 4.32 16.52
CA ASP A 519 18.21 4.36 15.48
C ASP A 519 17.49 5.69 15.46
N PHE A 520 17.99 6.60 14.62
CA PHE A 520 17.44 7.93 14.51
C PHE A 520 16.51 8.02 13.29
N GLY A 521 15.24 7.74 13.54
CA GLY A 521 14.18 7.67 12.54
C GLY A 521 13.55 9.02 12.19
N GLY A 522 12.39 8.96 11.53
CA GLY A 522 11.57 10.13 11.26
C GLY A 522 10.72 10.56 12.46
N GLY A 523 10.17 9.58 13.20
CA GLY A 523 9.31 9.83 14.36
C GLY A 523 10.02 9.73 15.71
N THR A 524 10.97 8.81 15.87
CA THR A 524 11.55 8.46 17.16
C THR A 524 13.07 8.37 17.09
N LEU A 525 13.71 8.42 18.26
CA LEU A 525 15.06 7.94 18.49
C LEU A 525 14.95 6.70 19.36
N ASP A 526 15.38 5.54 18.85
CA ASP A 526 15.41 4.28 19.59
C ASP A 526 16.87 3.82 19.75
N ILE A 527 17.20 3.32 20.94
CA ILE A 527 18.55 2.86 21.28
C ILE A 527 18.48 1.44 21.84
N ALA A 528 19.33 0.56 21.34
CA ALA A 528 19.50 -0.78 21.90
C ALA A 528 20.98 -1.11 22.10
N CYS A 529 21.35 -1.51 23.31
CA CYS A 529 22.67 -2.05 23.61
C CYS A 529 22.58 -3.57 23.77
N GLY A 530 23.47 -4.29 23.11
CA GLY A 530 23.41 -5.74 23.08
C GLY A 530 24.69 -6.38 22.55
N ARG A 531 24.65 -7.70 22.39
CA ARG A 531 25.78 -8.47 21.86
C ARG A 531 25.30 -9.48 20.82
N TYR A 532 26.12 -9.66 19.79
CA TYR A 532 26.01 -10.75 18.84
C TYR A 532 27.02 -11.83 19.20
N ARG A 533 26.55 -13.04 19.50
CA ARG A 533 27.36 -14.15 20.01
C ARG A 533 26.90 -15.50 19.44
N PRO A 534 27.74 -16.55 19.52
CA PRO A 534 27.27 -17.91 19.28
C PRO A 534 26.12 -18.29 20.23
N ALA A 535 25.19 -19.12 19.74
CA ALA A 535 24.17 -19.74 20.57
C ALA A 535 24.79 -20.75 21.54
N THR A 536 24.21 -20.90 22.74
CA THR A 536 24.55 -22.04 23.60
C THR A 536 23.97 -23.33 23.02
N PRO A 537 24.48 -24.52 23.42
CA PRO A 537 23.89 -25.80 22.98
C PRO A 537 22.39 -25.91 23.25
N GLU A 538 21.90 -25.34 24.35
CA GLU A 538 20.48 -25.31 24.71
C GLU A 538 19.68 -24.37 23.81
N GLU A 539 20.21 -23.17 23.54
CA GLU A 539 19.59 -22.19 22.63
C GLU A 539 19.55 -22.72 21.20
N GLU A 540 20.62 -23.36 20.73
CA GLU A 540 20.69 -24.00 19.41
C GLU A 540 19.69 -25.15 19.31
N SER A 541 19.60 -26.01 20.34
CA SER A 541 18.61 -27.09 20.36
C SER A 541 17.16 -26.60 20.41
N ALA A 542 16.89 -25.45 21.05
CA ALA A 542 15.53 -24.92 21.21
C ALA A 542 15.08 -24.07 20.01
N SER A 543 15.98 -23.24 19.48
CA SER A 543 15.66 -22.29 18.41
C SER A 543 16.00 -22.83 17.02
N GLY A 544 17.02 -23.68 16.90
CA GLY A 544 17.65 -24.09 15.64
C GLY A 544 18.68 -23.09 15.09
N CYS A 545 18.93 -21.98 15.79
CA CYS A 545 19.88 -20.95 15.37
C CYS A 545 21.26 -21.20 15.98
N THR A 546 22.32 -20.94 15.21
CA THR A 546 23.72 -21.03 15.67
C THR A 546 24.25 -19.71 16.26
N SER A 547 23.50 -18.62 16.10
CA SER A 547 23.87 -17.28 16.54
C SER A 547 22.71 -16.56 17.22
N VAL A 548 23.05 -15.66 18.14
CA VAL A 548 22.14 -14.95 19.01
C VAL A 548 22.43 -13.45 18.98
N ILE A 549 21.37 -12.65 18.84
CA ILE A 549 21.34 -11.23 19.20
C ILE A 549 20.75 -11.15 20.60
N GLU A 550 21.55 -10.77 21.58
CA GLU A 550 21.11 -10.59 22.95
C GLU A 550 21.01 -9.10 23.29
N THR A 551 19.78 -8.61 23.45
CA THR A 551 19.49 -7.25 23.89
C THR A 551 19.68 -7.15 25.40
N LEU A 552 20.61 -6.30 25.83
CA LEU A 552 20.92 -6.08 27.25
C LEU A 552 20.09 -4.95 27.83
N GLN A 553 19.92 -3.87 27.06
CA GLN A 553 19.19 -2.68 27.47
C GLN A 553 18.58 -2.01 26.24
N VAL A 554 17.41 -1.38 26.42
CA VAL A 554 16.78 -0.50 25.42
C VAL A 554 16.45 0.86 26.06
N ALA A 555 16.38 1.91 25.25
CA ALA A 555 15.88 3.23 25.61
C ALA A 555 15.34 3.93 24.36
N GLY A 556 14.56 5.00 24.52
CA GLY A 556 14.13 5.81 23.39
C GLY A 556 13.69 7.23 23.76
N ASP A 557 13.34 8.00 22.74
CA ASP A 557 12.67 9.30 22.82
C ASP A 557 11.68 9.44 21.65
N ASP A 558 10.38 9.34 21.97
CA ASP A 558 9.27 9.41 21.01
C ASP A 558 9.03 10.82 20.43
N HIS A 559 9.79 11.81 20.90
CA HIS A 559 9.70 13.21 20.49
C HIS A 559 10.97 13.69 19.78
N LEU A 560 11.94 12.81 19.54
CA LEU A 560 13.19 13.10 18.86
C LEU A 560 13.31 12.31 17.56
N GLY A 561 12.72 12.86 16.49
CA GLY A 561 12.79 12.28 15.15
C GLY A 561 12.97 13.35 14.07
N GLY A 562 13.45 12.95 12.90
CA GLY A 562 13.72 13.88 11.80
C GLY A 562 12.50 14.69 11.34
N ASP A 563 11.29 14.12 11.37
CA ASP A 563 10.07 14.81 10.96
C ASP A 563 9.64 15.86 12.00
N TYR A 564 9.85 15.56 13.30
CA TYR A 564 9.67 16.55 14.37
C TYR A 564 10.67 17.70 14.26
N LEU A 565 11.94 17.40 13.99
CA LEU A 565 12.96 18.42 13.76
C LEU A 565 12.55 19.33 12.60
N THR A 566 12.14 18.79 11.45
CA THR A 566 11.69 19.61 10.31
C THR A 566 10.48 20.48 10.69
N HIS A 567 9.50 19.95 11.41
CA HIS A 567 8.34 20.73 11.86
C HIS A 567 8.74 21.84 12.83
N GLU A 568 9.69 21.59 13.72
CA GLU A 568 10.25 22.60 14.61
C GLU A 568 11.00 23.70 13.85
N LEU A 569 11.74 23.37 12.79
CA LEU A 569 12.38 24.38 11.93
C LEU A 569 11.33 25.30 11.29
N VAL A 570 10.24 24.73 10.76
CA VAL A 570 9.11 25.50 10.19
C VAL A 570 8.54 26.45 11.25
N TRP A 571 8.32 25.93 12.46
CA TRP A 571 7.82 26.71 13.58
C TRP A 571 8.78 27.84 13.97
N LEU A 572 10.08 27.57 14.07
CA LEU A 572 11.10 28.57 14.42
C LEU A 572 11.18 29.71 13.39
N VAL A 573 11.05 29.39 12.10
CA VAL A 573 10.97 30.41 11.05
C VAL A 573 9.70 31.24 11.22
N HIS A 574 8.53 30.58 11.35
CA HIS A 574 7.26 31.29 11.52
C HIS A 574 7.24 32.20 12.77
N GLN A 575 7.81 31.73 13.88
CA GLN A 575 7.85 32.44 15.15
C GLN A 575 9.02 33.43 15.27
N HIS A 576 9.83 33.61 14.22
CA HIS A 576 10.96 34.53 14.29
C HIS A 576 10.46 35.97 14.52
N PRO A 577 11.08 36.78 15.40
CA PRO A 577 10.61 38.14 15.73
C PRO A 577 10.42 39.07 14.53
N GLU A 578 11.16 38.85 13.44
CA GLU A 578 11.06 39.64 12.22
C GLU A 578 9.96 39.15 11.25
N HIS A 579 9.50 37.91 11.40
CA HIS A 579 8.44 37.32 10.55
C HIS A 579 7.08 37.35 11.26
N LEU A 580 7.07 37.06 12.56
CA LEU A 580 5.87 36.91 13.38
C LEU A 580 4.91 38.12 13.30
N PRO A 581 5.34 39.39 13.30
CA PRO A 581 4.44 40.53 13.18
C PRO A 581 3.63 40.52 11.88
N GLU A 582 4.23 40.13 10.76
CA GLU A 582 3.52 39.99 9.49
C GLU A 582 2.52 38.82 9.55
N MET A 583 2.93 37.67 10.10
CA MET A 583 2.04 36.50 10.24
C MET A 583 0.81 36.81 11.09
N GLU A 584 0.99 37.50 12.23
CA GLU A 584 -0.11 37.91 13.10
C GLU A 584 -1.00 38.95 12.42
N ALA A 585 -0.42 39.99 11.81
CA ALA A 585 -1.19 41.05 11.16
C ALA A 585 -1.98 40.56 9.94
N ARG A 586 -1.48 39.55 9.24
CA ARG A 586 -2.13 38.93 8.07
C ARG A 586 -2.95 37.69 8.43
N GLU A 587 -3.12 37.39 9.72
CA GLU A 587 -3.88 36.25 10.26
C GLU A 587 -3.49 34.89 9.67
N VAL A 588 -2.18 34.64 9.58
CA VAL A 588 -1.61 33.37 9.07
C VAL A 588 -1.48 32.36 10.21
N PRO A 589 -2.30 31.31 10.26
CA PRO A 589 -2.17 30.26 11.25
C PRO A 589 -1.01 29.31 10.94
N MET A 590 -0.47 28.67 11.97
CA MET A 590 0.61 27.69 11.83
C MET A 590 0.39 26.49 12.73
N GLN A 591 0.63 25.30 12.20
CA GLN A 591 0.54 24.07 12.99
C GLN A 591 1.68 24.06 14.01
N ARG A 592 1.35 24.03 15.30
CA ARG A 592 2.34 23.91 16.37
C ARG A 592 2.92 22.48 16.42
N PRO A 593 4.25 22.32 16.53
CA PRO A 593 4.87 21.02 16.82
C PRO A 593 4.41 20.46 18.17
N VAL A 594 4.23 19.14 18.24
CA VAL A 594 3.78 18.47 19.49
C VAL A 594 4.81 18.59 20.60
N THR A 595 6.09 18.69 20.23
CA THR A 595 7.28 18.85 21.09
C THR A 595 7.37 20.22 21.74
N ILE A 596 6.63 21.22 21.24
CA ILE A 596 6.66 22.58 21.76
C ILE A 596 5.42 22.80 22.63
N PRO A 597 5.54 23.15 23.92
CA PRO A 597 4.39 23.34 24.80
C PRO A 597 3.48 24.48 24.33
N GLU A 598 2.20 24.39 24.68
CA GLU A 598 1.22 25.42 24.33
C GLU A 598 1.54 26.74 25.07
N ASN A 599 1.69 27.83 24.31
CA ASN A 599 1.83 29.16 24.88
C ASN A 599 0.47 29.86 24.99
N LYS A 600 -0.20 29.70 26.14
CA LYS A 600 -1.51 30.32 26.42
C LYS A 600 -1.46 31.86 26.55
N LEU A 601 -0.26 32.43 26.65
CA LEU A 601 -0.04 33.88 26.75
C LEU A 601 0.40 34.50 25.41
N ALA A 602 0.37 33.74 24.32
CA ALA A 602 0.60 34.30 22.99
C ALA A 602 -0.42 35.41 22.70
N ARG A 603 -0.01 36.42 21.93
CA ARG A 603 -0.87 37.55 21.57
C ARG A 603 -2.05 37.11 20.69
N SER A 604 -1.82 36.14 19.81
CA SER A 604 -2.79 35.62 18.85
C SER A 604 -2.98 34.09 18.97
N PRO A 605 -3.43 33.56 20.12
CA PRO A 605 -3.43 32.12 20.39
C PRO A 605 -4.38 31.34 19.46
N GLN A 606 -5.38 31.99 18.87
CA GLN A 606 -6.29 31.42 17.88
C GLN A 606 -5.57 30.94 16.61
N LEU A 607 -4.43 31.53 16.23
CA LEU A 607 -3.65 31.16 15.03
C LEU A 607 -2.94 29.81 15.18
N TYR A 608 -2.82 29.29 16.39
CA TYR A 608 -2.08 28.06 16.69
C TYR A 608 -2.98 26.92 17.16
N LYS A 609 -4.30 27.11 17.04
CA LYS A 609 -5.29 26.04 17.18
C LYS A 609 -5.27 25.14 15.94
N ARG A 610 -5.88 23.95 16.06
CA ARG A 610 -6.01 23.02 14.94
C ARG A 610 -6.88 23.65 13.85
N SER A 611 -6.33 23.75 12.63
CA SER A 611 -7.07 24.18 11.46
C SER A 611 -6.44 23.62 10.18
N LEU A 612 -7.24 23.54 9.12
CA LEU A 612 -6.82 23.14 7.79
C LEU A 612 -5.77 24.10 7.19
N ALA A 613 -5.95 25.40 7.42
CA ALA A 613 -5.00 26.43 6.98
C ALA A 613 -3.63 26.29 7.68
N ALA A 614 -3.61 26.00 8.98
CA ALA A 614 -2.38 25.77 9.75
C ALA A 614 -1.56 24.61 9.18
N ARG A 615 -2.22 23.49 8.83
CA ARG A 615 -1.58 22.32 8.21
C ARG A 615 -1.05 22.64 6.81
N GLN A 616 -1.83 23.33 5.99
CA GLN A 616 -1.39 23.82 4.67
C GLN A 616 -0.16 24.69 4.77
N ASN A 617 -0.17 25.68 5.68
CA ASN A 617 0.96 26.58 5.87
C ASN A 617 2.21 25.84 6.33
N LYS A 618 2.08 24.83 7.21
CA LYS A 618 3.22 23.99 7.60
C LYS A 618 3.91 23.36 6.39
N VAL A 619 3.14 22.72 5.51
CA VAL A 619 3.67 22.06 4.30
C VAL A 619 4.25 23.10 3.34
N ARG A 620 3.55 24.20 3.08
CA ARG A 620 4.01 25.27 2.19
C ARG A 620 5.33 25.89 2.65
N PHE A 621 5.46 26.19 3.94
CA PHE A 621 6.71 26.72 4.50
C PHE A 621 7.84 25.69 4.41
N GLN A 622 7.56 24.44 4.78
CA GLN A 622 8.54 23.35 4.71
C GLN A 622 9.13 23.21 3.30
N ASP A 623 8.26 23.16 2.28
CA ASP A 623 8.64 22.93 0.88
C ASP A 623 9.30 24.17 0.27
N ALA A 624 8.66 25.34 0.39
CA ALA A 624 9.14 26.57 -0.25
C ALA A 624 10.48 27.05 0.32
N LEU A 625 10.74 26.78 1.59
CA LEU A 625 11.99 27.13 2.28
C LEU A 625 13.01 25.98 2.28
N ALA A 626 12.67 24.85 1.65
CA ALA A 626 13.50 23.64 1.58
C ALA A 626 14.04 23.17 2.95
N LEU A 627 13.25 23.28 4.01
CA LEU A 627 13.72 23.09 5.40
C LEU A 627 14.17 21.66 5.70
N GLU A 628 13.63 20.68 4.97
CA GLU A 628 14.02 19.27 5.10
C GLU A 628 15.52 19.05 4.85
N GLN A 629 16.13 19.79 3.92
CA GLN A 629 17.55 19.61 3.61
C GLN A 629 18.46 20.20 4.71
N VAL A 630 17.98 21.19 5.47
CA VAL A 630 18.75 21.91 6.50
C VAL A 630 19.16 20.98 7.65
N LYS A 631 18.33 19.99 8.01
CA LYS A 631 18.64 19.07 9.12
C LYS A 631 19.75 18.07 8.80
N PHE A 632 20.12 17.88 7.54
CA PHE A 632 21.14 16.91 7.14
C PHE A 632 22.56 17.49 7.16
N LYS A 633 22.74 18.76 6.77
CA LYS A 633 24.07 19.38 6.71
C LYS A 633 24.03 20.81 7.19
N ARG A 634 25.03 21.22 7.98
CA ARG A 634 25.16 22.61 8.44
C ARG A 634 25.33 23.64 7.31
N ALA A 635 25.95 23.21 6.21
CA ALA A 635 26.15 24.02 5.02
C ALA A 635 24.86 24.20 4.20
N ASN A 636 23.84 23.39 4.45
CA ASN A 636 22.56 23.53 3.78
C ASN A 636 21.81 24.73 4.38
N GLU A 637 21.65 25.75 3.55
CA GLU A 637 20.87 26.93 3.91
C GLU A 637 19.39 26.73 3.58
N MET A 638 18.54 27.40 4.36
CA MET A 638 17.13 27.60 4.04
C MET A 638 17.01 28.34 2.68
N ALA A 639 16.08 27.90 1.83
CA ALA A 639 15.80 28.59 0.57
C ALA A 639 15.17 29.98 0.81
N ARG A 640 15.38 30.88 -0.15
CA ARG A 640 14.85 32.26 -0.14
C ARG A 640 13.72 32.36 -1.15
N VAL A 641 12.66 33.05 -0.76
CA VAL A 641 11.46 33.20 -1.60
C VAL A 641 11.06 34.66 -1.67
N ASP A 642 10.97 35.20 -2.90
CA ASP A 642 10.57 36.60 -3.13
C ASP A 642 9.18 36.90 -2.56
N SER A 643 8.28 35.92 -2.65
CA SER A 643 6.99 35.94 -2.01
C SER A 643 6.52 34.51 -1.73
N LEU A 644 5.95 34.27 -0.54
CA LEU A 644 5.30 33.01 -0.19
C LEU A 644 3.80 33.22 -0.06
N VAL A 645 2.99 32.42 -0.78
CA VAL A 645 1.54 32.45 -0.63
C VAL A 645 1.13 31.54 0.54
N ALA A 646 0.62 32.13 1.62
CA ALA A 646 0.04 31.44 2.76
C ALA A 646 -1.49 31.46 2.73
N ARG A 647 -2.11 30.64 3.57
CA ARG A 647 -3.56 30.59 3.81
C ARG A 647 -3.87 31.28 5.14
N ARG A 648 -4.96 32.05 5.18
CA ARG A 648 -5.52 32.64 6.40
C ARG A 648 -6.47 31.66 7.10
N LEU A 649 -6.95 32.03 8.29
CA LEU A 649 -7.96 31.24 9.02
C LEU A 649 -9.28 31.09 8.26
N ASP A 650 -9.69 32.09 7.48
CA ASP A 650 -10.86 32.04 6.58
C ASP A 650 -10.58 31.30 5.26
N GLU A 651 -9.42 30.65 5.17
CA GLU A 651 -8.89 29.95 4.00
C GLU A 651 -8.55 30.84 2.81
N SER A 652 -8.66 32.17 2.90
CA SER A 652 -8.21 33.06 1.82
C SER A 652 -6.69 32.98 1.66
N GLU A 653 -6.17 33.28 0.46
CA GLU A 653 -4.73 33.36 0.24
C GLU A 653 -4.18 34.74 0.56
N VAL A 654 -2.94 34.78 1.04
CA VAL A 654 -2.21 36.00 1.33
C VAL A 654 -0.74 35.82 1.00
N ALA A 655 -0.15 36.78 0.29
CA ALA A 655 1.28 36.81 0.04
C ALA A 655 2.05 37.20 1.30
N LEU A 656 3.28 36.72 1.46
CA LEU A 656 4.19 37.06 2.54
C LEU A 656 5.50 37.56 1.94
N GLU A 657 6.00 38.67 2.45
CA GLU A 657 7.20 39.34 1.92
C GLU A 657 8.35 39.34 2.91
N SER A 658 8.09 39.11 4.20
CA SER A 658 9.16 39.08 5.23
C SER A 658 10.18 37.96 5.00
N LEU A 659 9.84 36.92 4.23
CA LEU A 659 10.72 35.79 3.90
C LEU A 659 11.71 36.05 2.73
N LYS A 660 11.62 37.22 2.08
CA LYS A 660 12.46 37.60 0.95
C LYS A 660 13.90 37.93 1.36
N ASN A 661 14.06 38.57 2.51
CA ASN A 661 15.34 39.14 2.93
C ASN A 661 16.13 38.14 3.79
N ASP A 662 17.46 38.17 3.65
CA ASP A 662 18.35 37.45 4.57
C ASP A 662 18.24 38.11 5.95
N ILE A 663 17.56 37.43 6.87
CA ILE A 663 17.40 37.91 8.23
C ILE A 663 18.57 37.38 9.07
N PRO A 664 19.49 38.26 9.50
CA PRO A 664 20.65 37.85 10.27
C PRO A 664 20.24 37.05 11.50
N GLY A 665 20.77 35.83 11.61
CA GLY A 665 20.58 34.96 12.77
C GLY A 665 19.51 33.88 12.64
N VAL A 666 18.62 33.89 11.63
CA VAL A 666 17.66 32.79 11.41
C VAL A 666 18.40 31.48 11.18
N GLN A 667 19.29 31.43 10.18
CA GLN A 667 20.09 30.22 9.89
C GLN A 667 20.90 29.75 11.10
N LYS A 668 21.48 30.69 11.87
CA LYS A 668 22.24 30.38 13.10
C LYS A 668 21.33 29.76 14.17
N LYS A 669 20.11 30.28 14.36
CA LYS A 669 19.12 29.74 15.31
C LYS A 669 18.69 28.33 14.91
N LEU A 670 18.39 28.09 13.63
CA LEU A 670 18.03 26.77 13.12
C LEU A 670 19.16 25.75 13.39
N GLY A 671 20.40 26.12 13.05
CA GLY A 671 21.56 25.26 13.29
C GLY A 671 21.81 24.99 14.78
N THR A 672 21.67 26.00 15.64
CA THR A 672 21.85 25.86 17.10
C THR A 672 20.79 24.93 17.69
N HIS A 673 19.54 25.09 17.27
CA HIS A 673 18.43 24.23 17.70
C HIS A 673 18.66 22.76 17.33
N LEU A 674 19.08 22.49 16.08
CA LEU A 674 19.43 21.14 15.64
C LEU A 674 20.58 20.54 16.45
N GLU A 675 21.64 21.33 16.71
CA GLU A 675 22.76 20.89 17.55
C GLU A 675 22.33 20.52 18.96
N GLU A 676 21.46 21.29 19.58
CA GLU A 676 20.96 21.01 20.93
C GLU A 676 20.12 19.74 20.96
N ARG A 677 19.15 19.62 20.05
CA ARG A 677 18.26 18.44 20.00
C ARG A 677 19.00 17.15 19.70
N VAL A 678 19.93 17.14 18.75
CA VAL A 678 20.71 15.94 18.41
C VAL A 678 21.72 15.60 19.52
N ARG A 679 22.25 16.60 20.24
CA ARG A 679 23.14 16.40 21.38
C ARG A 679 22.46 15.65 22.53
N ASP A 680 21.19 15.92 22.79
CA ASP A 680 20.46 15.22 23.86
C ASP A 680 20.32 13.72 23.57
N GLY A 681 20.00 13.35 22.32
CA GLY A 681 20.00 11.95 21.89
C GLY A 681 21.39 11.29 22.00
N ALA A 682 22.45 11.98 21.55
CA ALA A 682 23.82 11.47 21.68
C ALA A 682 24.26 11.25 23.14
N ARG A 683 23.82 12.14 24.06
CA ARG A 683 24.04 11.97 25.51
C ARG A 683 23.30 10.77 26.08
N GLN A 684 22.07 10.53 25.62
CA GLN A 684 21.28 9.36 26.02
C GLN A 684 21.99 8.06 25.63
N LEU A 685 22.50 7.98 24.39
CA LEU A 685 23.32 6.84 23.93
C LEU A 685 24.57 6.66 24.80
N ALA A 686 25.35 7.72 25.02
CA ALA A 686 26.56 7.63 25.83
C ALA A 686 26.25 7.15 27.26
N SER A 687 25.20 7.69 27.89
CA SER A 687 24.74 7.26 29.21
C SER A 687 24.31 5.79 29.23
N MET A 688 23.66 5.33 28.16
CA MET A 688 23.20 3.95 28.03
C MET A 688 24.37 2.98 27.85
N ILE A 689 25.35 3.30 27.01
CA ILE A 689 26.58 2.50 26.85
C ILE A 689 27.33 2.38 28.19
N ALA A 690 27.40 3.47 28.95
CA ALA A 690 28.07 3.48 30.26
C ALA A 690 27.37 2.53 31.25
N SER A 691 26.04 2.66 31.35
CA SER A 691 25.20 1.92 32.31
C SER A 691 24.87 0.47 31.91
N THR A 692 25.03 0.09 30.64
CA THR A 692 24.75 -1.26 30.16
C THR A 692 25.68 -2.29 30.84
N PRO A 693 25.13 -3.40 31.40
CA PRO A 693 25.92 -4.47 31.98
C PRO A 693 26.42 -5.43 30.88
N TRP A 694 27.57 -5.09 30.28
CA TRP A 694 28.17 -5.85 29.16
C TRP A 694 28.64 -7.27 29.54
N GLU A 695 28.88 -7.53 30.82
CA GLU A 695 29.30 -8.84 31.34
C GLU A 695 28.17 -9.46 32.17
N PRO A 696 27.92 -10.79 32.07
CA PRO A 696 26.93 -11.47 32.89
C PRO A 696 27.20 -11.28 34.39
N GLY A 697 26.24 -10.74 35.14
CA GLY A 697 26.35 -10.52 36.59
C GLY A 697 27.16 -9.28 36.99
N ALA A 698 27.71 -8.50 36.06
CA ALA A 698 28.30 -7.21 36.37
C ALA A 698 27.23 -6.16 36.64
N ALA A 699 27.41 -5.35 37.68
CA ALA A 699 26.63 -4.13 37.84
C ALA A 699 27.05 -3.13 36.75
N GLY A 700 26.09 -2.43 36.14
CA GLY A 700 26.38 -1.31 35.24
C GLY A 700 27.35 -0.32 35.89
N SER A 701 28.30 0.20 35.12
CA SER A 701 29.29 1.15 35.63
C SER A 701 28.77 2.58 35.50
N LEU A 702 28.86 3.38 36.58
CA LEU A 702 28.63 4.82 36.52
C LEU A 702 29.86 5.59 35.96
N ALA A 703 30.89 4.88 35.51
CA ALA A 703 32.05 5.52 34.88
C ALA A 703 31.68 6.13 33.51
N PRO A 704 32.36 7.22 33.08
CA PRO A 704 32.05 7.91 31.83
C PRO A 704 32.11 6.98 30.60
N ALA A 705 31.32 7.29 29.58
CA ALA A 705 31.30 6.56 28.30
C ALA A 705 32.62 6.66 27.52
N SER A 706 33.59 7.49 27.94
CA SER A 706 34.89 7.70 27.31
C SER A 706 35.81 6.46 27.26
N GLY A 707 35.31 5.28 27.66
CA GLY A 707 35.96 3.98 27.54
C GLY A 707 35.24 2.96 26.63
N TRP A 708 34.32 3.41 25.78
CA TRP A 708 33.46 2.52 24.97
C TRP A 708 34.25 1.67 23.95
N ARG A 709 35.34 2.23 23.39
CA ARG A 709 36.25 1.52 22.47
C ARG A 709 36.99 0.39 23.20
N GLU A 710 37.46 0.64 24.42
CA GLU A 710 38.16 -0.33 25.26
C GLU A 710 37.25 -1.49 25.66
N ARG A 711 35.94 -1.22 25.82
CA ARG A 711 34.88 -2.23 26.05
C ARG A 711 34.53 -3.03 24.80
N GLY A 712 35.04 -2.66 23.63
CA GLY A 712 34.79 -3.31 22.35
C GLY A 712 33.41 -3.02 21.75
N VAL A 713 32.74 -1.95 22.18
CA VAL A 713 31.39 -1.60 21.70
C VAL A 713 31.50 -0.99 20.30
N VAL A 714 30.67 -1.47 19.38
CA VAL A 714 30.50 -0.89 18.05
C VAL A 714 29.16 -0.15 18.00
N ILE A 715 29.19 1.15 17.73
CA ILE A 715 27.99 1.98 17.59
C ILE A 715 27.46 1.83 16.17
N LEU A 716 26.22 1.40 16.03
CA LEU A 716 25.57 1.16 14.76
C LEU A 716 24.54 2.28 14.52
N LEU A 717 24.77 3.10 13.52
CA LEU A 717 23.86 4.18 13.13
C LEU A 717 22.75 3.61 12.24
N ALA A 718 21.52 3.61 12.77
CA ALA A 718 20.31 3.22 12.06
C ALA A 718 19.38 4.43 11.85
N GLY A 719 18.34 4.25 11.03
CA GLY A 719 17.40 5.31 10.71
C GLY A 719 17.94 6.37 9.75
N ASN A 720 17.04 6.99 8.98
CA ASN A 720 17.42 7.93 7.92
C ASN A 720 18.01 9.24 8.48
N SER A 721 17.63 9.66 9.68
CA SER A 721 18.13 10.91 10.30
C SER A 721 19.57 10.78 10.80
N SER A 722 20.08 9.57 10.99
CA SER A 722 21.50 9.30 11.29
C SER A 722 22.47 9.69 10.18
N ARG A 723 21.99 10.01 8.97
CA ARG A 723 22.81 10.55 7.88
C ARG A 723 23.22 12.02 8.10
N SER A 724 22.71 12.66 9.14
CA SER A 724 22.97 14.07 9.43
C SER A 724 24.37 14.32 9.98
N ASP A 725 25.07 15.33 9.45
CA ASP A 725 26.38 15.80 9.95
C ASP A 725 26.32 16.29 11.41
N TYR A 726 25.12 16.64 11.90
CA TYR A 726 24.90 17.01 13.29
C TYR A 726 25.09 15.81 14.23
N VAL A 727 24.79 14.59 13.78
CA VAL A 727 24.88 13.35 14.56
C VAL A 727 26.33 12.99 14.82
N GLU A 728 27.18 12.97 13.78
CA GLU A 728 28.61 12.65 13.93
C GLU A 728 29.27 13.55 14.98
N ARG A 729 29.01 14.87 14.91
CA ARG A 729 29.56 15.84 15.87
C ARG A 729 29.00 15.70 17.28
N ALA A 730 27.69 15.45 17.39
CA ALA A 730 27.05 15.24 18.68
C ALA A 730 27.61 14.00 19.38
N LEU A 731 27.83 12.91 18.63
CA LEU A 731 28.46 11.68 19.12
C LEU A 731 29.92 11.90 19.50
N ALA A 732 30.71 12.57 18.66
CA ALA A 732 32.10 12.93 18.96
C ALA A 732 32.23 13.69 20.29
N GLN A 733 31.31 14.63 20.56
CA GLN A 733 31.26 15.37 21.82
C GLN A 733 30.79 14.52 23.00
N ALA A 734 29.71 13.74 22.83
CA ALA A 734 29.12 12.94 23.91
C ALA A 734 30.02 11.77 24.35
N LEU A 735 30.85 11.26 23.44
CA LEU A 735 31.74 10.11 23.68
C LEU A 735 33.19 10.51 23.95
N ASP A 736 33.51 11.81 24.00
CA ASP A 736 34.87 12.35 24.14
C ASP A 736 35.85 11.81 23.07
N ALA A 737 35.38 11.77 21.82
CA ALA A 737 36.10 11.21 20.68
C ALA A 737 36.19 12.24 19.54
N PRO A 738 37.08 13.24 19.61
CA PRO A 738 37.17 14.31 18.61
C PRO A 738 37.66 13.83 17.23
N ASP A 739 38.31 12.67 17.18
CA ASP A 739 38.78 11.97 15.98
C ASP A 739 37.70 11.12 15.30
N LEU A 740 36.51 10.99 15.91
CA LEU A 740 35.44 10.11 15.46
C LEU A 740 34.99 10.44 14.04
N LYS A 741 35.06 9.44 13.17
CA LYS A 741 34.50 9.45 11.82
C LYS A 741 33.55 8.27 11.64
N VAL A 742 32.37 8.51 11.08
CA VAL A 742 31.43 7.43 10.74
C VAL A 742 31.99 6.59 9.59
N TRP A 743 32.07 5.27 9.78
CA TRP A 743 32.54 4.32 8.77
C TRP A 743 31.39 3.62 8.05
N THR A 744 31.58 3.35 6.76
CA THR A 744 30.70 2.56 5.89
C THR A 744 31.49 1.43 5.24
N PRO A 745 30.85 0.31 4.83
CA PRO A 745 31.54 -0.80 4.17
C PRO A 745 32.31 -0.46 2.89
N THR A 746 32.04 0.70 2.29
CA THR A 746 32.71 1.19 1.07
C THR A 746 33.91 2.09 1.35
N ASP A 747 34.16 2.46 2.60
CA ASP A 747 35.26 3.35 2.96
C ASP A 747 36.63 2.65 2.91
N ASP A 748 37.66 3.42 2.59
CA ASP A 748 39.05 2.98 2.47
C ASP A 748 39.85 3.06 3.78
N PHE A 749 39.25 3.62 4.83
CA PHE A 749 39.84 3.72 6.17
C PHE A 749 39.26 2.66 7.12
N ALA A 750 40.01 2.30 8.16
CA ALA A 750 39.57 1.32 9.15
C ALA A 750 38.43 1.86 10.03
N PRO A 751 37.45 1.02 10.43
CA PRO A 751 36.36 1.44 11.30
C PRO A 751 36.90 1.90 12.66
N GLN A 752 36.39 3.04 13.14
CA GLN A 752 36.76 3.63 14.43
C GLN A 752 35.74 3.35 15.54
N GLY A 753 34.92 2.32 15.33
CA GLY A 753 33.86 1.87 16.24
C GLY A 753 32.49 2.52 16.03
N VAL A 754 32.33 3.45 15.08
CA VAL A 754 31.00 3.96 14.67
C VAL A 754 30.74 3.60 13.21
N VAL A 755 29.63 2.92 12.96
CA VAL A 755 29.32 2.29 11.67
C VAL A 755 27.94 2.72 11.19
N ARG A 756 27.85 3.21 9.96
CA ARG A 756 26.59 3.27 9.20
C ARG A 756 26.65 2.20 8.12
N TYR A 757 25.91 1.11 8.31
CA TYR A 757 25.94 0.00 7.36
C TYR A 757 25.08 0.33 6.13
N GLU A 758 25.74 0.73 5.05
CA GLU A 758 25.09 1.09 3.79
C GLU A 758 25.90 0.50 2.64
N THR A 759 25.24 -0.22 1.74
CA THR A 759 25.88 -0.84 0.58
C THR A 759 25.19 -0.39 -0.71
N PRO A 760 25.93 -0.13 -1.79
CA PRO A 760 25.33 0.25 -3.06
C PRO A 760 24.63 -0.95 -3.72
N SER A 761 23.59 -0.67 -4.51
CA SER A 761 23.02 -1.67 -5.42
C SER A 761 24.08 -2.11 -6.42
N ARG A 762 24.06 -3.40 -6.79
CA ARG A 762 25.01 -3.99 -7.73
C ARG A 762 24.32 -4.99 -8.64
N ILE A 763 24.89 -5.21 -9.83
CA ILE A 763 24.46 -6.29 -10.72
C ILE A 763 25.34 -7.50 -10.42
N GLU A 764 24.70 -8.60 -10.03
CA GLU A 764 25.37 -9.86 -9.76
C GLU A 764 24.73 -10.95 -10.62
N ARG A 765 25.53 -11.58 -11.51
CA ARG A 765 25.08 -12.62 -12.45
C ARG A 765 23.85 -12.23 -13.29
N GLY A 766 23.73 -10.95 -13.65
CA GLY A 766 22.61 -10.43 -14.45
C GLY A 766 21.35 -10.07 -13.65
N ALA A 767 21.35 -10.29 -12.32
CA ALA A 767 20.29 -9.83 -11.42
C ALA A 767 20.72 -8.55 -10.68
N GLU A 768 19.81 -7.60 -10.54
CA GLU A 768 20.03 -6.42 -9.69
C GLU A 768 19.86 -6.83 -8.22
N ILE A 769 20.93 -6.72 -7.44
CA ILE A 769 20.91 -6.85 -5.98
C ILE A 769 20.78 -5.45 -5.41
N LEU A 770 19.63 -5.17 -4.80
CA LEU A 770 19.41 -3.89 -4.12
C LEU A 770 20.39 -3.72 -2.96
N GLY A 771 20.96 -2.51 -2.89
CA GLY A 771 21.78 -2.10 -1.78
C GLY A 771 21.02 -2.11 -0.45
N VAL A 772 21.76 -2.26 0.65
CA VAL A 772 21.21 -2.17 2.00
C VAL A 772 21.32 -0.73 2.48
N THR A 773 20.22 -0.16 2.96
CA THR A 773 20.16 1.13 3.66
C THR A 773 19.82 0.89 5.13
N PRO A 774 19.99 1.89 6.02
CA PRO A 774 19.55 1.79 7.40
C PRO A 774 18.09 1.33 7.54
N LYS A 775 17.19 1.79 6.67
CA LYS A 775 15.76 1.41 6.71
C LYS A 775 15.52 0.01 6.14
N THR A 776 16.16 -0.37 5.03
CA THR A 776 15.96 -1.72 4.47
C THR A 776 16.57 -2.81 5.34
N ALA A 777 17.66 -2.51 6.06
CA ALA A 777 18.28 -3.41 7.02
C ALA A 777 17.33 -3.81 8.16
N VAL A 778 16.48 -2.89 8.64
CA VAL A 778 15.48 -3.20 9.68
C VAL A 778 14.48 -4.25 9.18
N ALA A 779 13.93 -4.08 7.97
CA ALA A 779 12.99 -5.06 7.41
C ALA A 779 13.67 -6.43 7.11
N LEU A 780 14.91 -6.41 6.62
CA LEU A 780 15.71 -7.63 6.37
C LEU A 780 16.07 -8.36 7.67
N GLY A 781 16.38 -7.61 8.73
CA GLY A 781 16.64 -8.18 10.04
C GLY A 781 15.40 -8.78 10.67
N ALA A 782 14.24 -8.12 10.54
CA ALA A 782 12.95 -8.71 10.94
C ALA A 782 12.68 -10.02 10.18
N LEU A 783 13.00 -10.09 8.89
CA LEU A 783 12.93 -11.32 8.09
C LEU A 783 13.88 -12.41 8.60
N ARG A 784 15.14 -12.07 8.94
CA ARG A 784 16.12 -13.02 9.51
C ARG A 784 15.64 -13.63 10.83
N ILE A 785 15.12 -12.80 11.73
CA ILE A 785 14.56 -13.28 13.00
C ILE A 785 13.35 -14.19 12.71
N ALA A 786 12.50 -13.81 11.75
CA ALA A 786 11.34 -14.60 11.38
C ALA A 786 11.67 -15.97 10.77
N ASN A 787 12.75 -16.04 10.01
CA ASN A 787 13.23 -17.28 9.39
C ASN A 787 14.10 -18.12 10.32
N ARG A 788 14.38 -17.64 11.54
CA ARG A 788 15.30 -18.27 12.49
C ARG A 788 16.73 -18.38 11.94
N ASP A 789 17.16 -17.37 11.20
CA ASP A 789 18.56 -17.22 10.81
C ASP A 789 19.40 -16.75 12.01
N VAL A 790 18.78 -15.94 12.89
CA VAL A 790 19.36 -15.41 14.12
C VAL A 790 18.31 -15.49 15.22
N HIS A 791 18.71 -15.95 16.41
CA HIS A 791 17.82 -15.99 17.57
C HIS A 791 17.89 -14.67 18.34
N LEU A 792 16.75 -14.03 18.60
CA LEU A 792 16.68 -12.82 19.43
C LEU A 792 16.38 -13.19 20.88
N VAL A 793 17.23 -12.75 21.80
CA VAL A 793 17.12 -12.94 23.25
C VAL A 793 17.17 -11.58 23.95
N ARG A 794 16.43 -11.40 25.05
CA ARG A 794 16.46 -10.16 25.85
C ARG A 794 16.89 -10.47 27.27
N ALA A 795 18.07 -10.02 27.69
CA ALA A 795 18.61 -10.26 29.03
C ALA A 795 17.80 -9.57 30.12
N ALA A 796 17.20 -8.41 29.82
CA ALA A 796 16.33 -7.66 30.73
C ALA A 796 14.95 -8.32 30.96
N GLN A 797 14.64 -9.46 30.31
CA GLN A 797 13.42 -10.23 30.55
C GLN A 797 13.63 -11.43 31.48
N GLY A 798 14.58 -11.32 32.43
CA GLY A 798 14.38 -11.94 33.74
C GLY A 798 13.23 -11.22 34.46
N PHE A 799 12.14 -11.95 34.78
CA PHE A 799 11.00 -11.41 35.53
C PHE A 799 11.49 -10.56 36.73
N SER A 800 11.19 -9.26 36.71
CA SER A 800 11.49 -8.34 37.80
C SER A 800 10.19 -7.87 38.42
N PHE A 801 9.81 -8.41 39.58
CA PHE A 801 8.74 -7.82 40.38
C PHE A 801 9.28 -6.57 41.07
N PHE A 802 8.55 -5.46 40.95
CA PHE A 802 8.75 -4.28 41.78
C PHE A 802 7.68 -4.24 42.86
N VAL A 803 8.10 -4.12 44.13
CA VAL A 803 7.20 -3.75 45.23
C VAL A 803 7.70 -2.43 45.80
N GLY A 804 6.92 -1.36 45.60
CA GLY A 804 7.23 -0.02 46.12
C GLY A 804 6.01 0.60 46.80
N ASP A 805 6.24 1.43 47.82
CA ASP A 805 5.19 2.22 48.45
C ASP A 805 4.80 3.41 47.53
N LEU A 806 3.59 3.37 46.98
CA LEU A 806 3.04 4.42 46.11
C LEU A 806 2.69 5.72 46.85
N ARG A 807 3.00 5.83 48.14
CA ARG A 807 2.70 7.02 48.94
C ARG A 807 3.98 7.79 49.24
N GLY A 808 4.27 8.77 48.39
CA GLY A 808 5.29 9.79 48.61
C GLY A 808 5.96 10.21 47.31
N PHE A 809 6.11 11.52 47.12
CA PHE A 809 6.86 12.09 46.00
C PHE A 809 8.22 12.61 46.50
N PRO A 810 9.35 12.24 45.87
CA PRO A 810 9.45 11.31 44.74
C PRO A 810 9.32 9.84 45.21
N PRO A 811 8.76 8.95 44.36
CA PRO A 811 8.64 7.54 44.68
C PRO A 811 10.03 6.90 44.85
N LYS A 812 10.24 6.19 45.95
CA LYS A 812 11.47 5.44 46.21
C LYS A 812 11.28 3.99 45.77
N PHE A 813 11.93 3.61 44.67
CA PHE A 813 12.01 2.21 44.24
C PHE A 813 13.33 1.60 44.71
N THR A 814 13.32 0.34 45.11
CA THR A 814 14.53 -0.45 45.38
C THR A 814 14.36 -1.80 44.70
N ALA A 815 15.28 -2.14 43.79
CA ALA A 815 15.31 -3.44 43.12
C ALA A 815 15.72 -4.52 44.13
N LEU A 816 14.97 -5.64 44.20
CA LEU A 816 15.17 -6.62 45.26
C LEU A 816 16.11 -7.79 44.94
N LEU A 817 16.47 -8.13 43.69
CA LEU A 817 17.60 -9.03 43.33
C LEU A 817 17.61 -9.33 41.80
N PRO A 818 18.78 -9.44 41.13
CA PRO A 818 18.91 -10.13 39.85
C PRO A 818 19.06 -11.64 40.07
N MET A 819 18.30 -12.46 39.34
CA MET A 819 18.43 -13.92 39.41
C MET A 819 19.68 -14.40 38.67
N GLY A 820 20.63 -14.96 39.40
CA GLY A 820 21.80 -15.68 38.88
C GLY A 820 22.28 -16.72 39.90
N THR A 821 22.35 -17.98 39.45
CA THR A 821 22.79 -19.22 40.13
C THR A 821 21.80 -19.91 41.07
N LEU A 822 21.49 -21.19 40.78
CA LEU A 822 20.74 -22.09 41.68
C LEU A 822 21.54 -22.36 42.97
N PRO A 823 20.92 -22.33 44.16
CA PRO A 823 21.58 -22.78 45.39
C PRO A 823 21.81 -24.29 45.36
N GLN A 824 22.98 -24.73 45.83
CA GLN A 824 23.36 -26.15 45.84
C GLN A 824 22.54 -27.03 46.82
N SER A 825 21.67 -26.45 47.65
CA SER A 825 20.79 -27.20 48.57
C SER A 825 19.52 -26.41 48.94
N PRO A 826 18.32 -27.02 48.90
CA PRO A 826 17.03 -26.34 49.12
C PRO A 826 16.61 -26.15 50.59
N ASP A 827 17.36 -26.68 51.58
CA ASP A 827 16.86 -26.82 52.95
C ASP A 827 17.29 -25.75 54.01
N PRO A 828 18.33 -24.91 53.83
CA PRO A 828 18.61 -23.84 54.79
C PRO A 828 18.22 -22.44 54.27
N PHE A 829 17.42 -21.71 55.06
CA PHE A 829 17.13 -20.28 54.86
C PHE A 829 18.40 -19.44 55.12
N GLY A 830 19.06 -18.95 54.06
CA GLY A 830 20.25 -18.08 54.15
C GLY A 830 19.92 -16.58 54.14
N ASP A 831 20.95 -15.73 54.19
CA ASP A 831 20.92 -14.25 54.28
C ASP A 831 20.16 -13.53 53.13
N HIS A 832 19.68 -14.29 52.14
CA HIS A 832 18.88 -13.82 51.01
C HIS A 832 17.36 -13.84 51.31
N TYR A 833 16.94 -14.33 52.49
CA TYR A 833 15.54 -14.33 52.91
C TYR A 833 15.20 -13.06 53.70
N LEU A 834 14.18 -12.34 53.25
CA LEU A 834 13.53 -11.26 54.01
C LEU A 834 12.15 -11.71 54.50
N ASP A 835 11.94 -11.62 55.81
CA ASP A 835 10.65 -11.88 56.46
C ASP A 835 9.73 -10.66 56.34
N PHE A 836 8.58 -10.83 55.68
CA PHE A 836 7.59 -9.77 55.47
C PHE A 836 6.61 -9.59 56.65
N GLY A 837 6.76 -10.37 57.73
CA GLY A 837 5.92 -10.33 58.92
C GLY A 837 4.52 -10.95 58.72
N PRO A 838 3.68 -11.01 59.78
CA PRO A 838 2.40 -11.71 59.73
C PRO A 838 1.36 -10.97 58.88
N TRP A 839 0.90 -11.64 57.82
CA TRP A 839 -0.10 -11.15 56.87
C TRP A 839 -1.49 -10.99 57.52
N ASN A 840 -2.07 -9.78 57.45
CA ASN A 840 -3.46 -9.54 57.86
C ASN A 840 -4.14 -8.46 57.01
N GLY A 841 -5.46 -8.35 57.12
CA GLY A 841 -6.32 -7.52 56.25
C GLY A 841 -6.08 -6.01 56.27
N GLN A 842 -5.18 -5.48 57.10
CA GLN A 842 -4.80 -4.06 57.09
C GLN A 842 -3.53 -3.76 56.26
N LYS A 843 -2.74 -4.79 55.93
CA LYS A 843 -1.58 -4.70 55.02
C LYS A 843 -1.66 -5.80 53.95
N PRO A 844 -2.54 -5.67 52.95
CA PRO A 844 -2.60 -6.65 51.87
C PRO A 844 -1.37 -6.51 50.98
N LEU A 845 -0.59 -7.59 50.85
CA LEU A 845 0.34 -7.75 49.74
C LEU A 845 -0.49 -7.75 48.44
N ARG A 846 -0.20 -6.86 47.49
CA ARG A 846 -0.83 -6.88 46.17
C ARG A 846 0.23 -7.13 45.11
N ILE A 847 0.22 -8.34 44.58
CA ILE A 847 0.93 -8.74 43.36
C ILE A 847 -0.10 -8.65 42.24
N ALA A 848 0.15 -7.82 41.22
CA ALA A 848 -0.63 -7.86 39.99
C ALA A 848 0.08 -8.79 39.00
N LYS A 849 -0.66 -9.77 38.48
CA LYS A 849 -0.22 -10.68 37.42
C LYS A 849 -0.96 -10.26 36.15
N GLU A 850 -0.24 -9.89 35.09
CA GLU A 850 -0.78 -10.00 33.74
C GLU A 850 0.10 -10.97 32.95
N TYR A 851 -0.40 -12.21 32.87
CA TYR A 851 -0.51 -13.02 31.65
C TYR A 851 -0.69 -14.50 32.03
N GLU A 852 -1.63 -15.18 31.34
CA GLU A 852 -1.46 -16.58 30.93
C GLU A 852 -2.56 -17.00 29.93
N PRO A 853 -2.21 -17.51 28.73
CA PRO A 853 -3.15 -18.16 27.83
C PRO A 853 -3.24 -19.66 28.11
N GLY A 854 -4.48 -20.17 28.03
CA GLY A 854 -4.74 -21.40 27.27
C GLY A 854 -5.02 -22.70 28.03
N ARG A 855 -4.95 -22.73 29.36
CA ARG A 855 -5.59 -23.80 30.16
C ARG A 855 -6.89 -23.27 30.80
N MET A 856 -8.02 -23.64 30.19
CA MET A 856 -9.42 -23.40 30.60
C MET A 856 -9.74 -23.86 32.05
N SER A 857 -10.87 -23.53 32.73
CA SER A 857 -12.27 -23.63 32.25
C SER A 857 -13.39 -23.11 33.20
N ALA A 858 -14.56 -22.90 32.58
CA ALA A 858 -15.97 -23.10 32.97
C ALA A 858 -16.59 -22.64 34.31
N ASN A 859 -15.85 -22.17 35.33
CA ASN A 859 -16.46 -21.82 36.63
C ASN A 859 -16.07 -20.45 37.21
N ASP A 860 -15.87 -19.46 36.34
CA ASP A 860 -15.95 -18.06 36.76
C ASP A 860 -17.33 -17.75 37.37
N ARG A 861 -17.36 -17.58 38.69
CA ARG A 861 -18.39 -16.80 39.39
C ARG A 861 -17.74 -16.00 40.52
N GLY A 862 -17.78 -14.68 40.37
CA GLY A 862 -17.37 -13.75 41.41
C GLY A 862 -18.37 -13.65 42.56
N SER A 863 -17.90 -13.11 43.68
CA SER A 863 -18.65 -12.20 44.54
C SER A 863 -17.80 -11.69 45.70
N SER A 864 -17.84 -10.37 45.91
CA SER A 864 -17.42 -9.60 47.10
C SER A 864 -17.98 -10.18 48.42
N PRO A 865 -17.41 -9.85 49.60
CA PRO A 865 -18.16 -8.91 50.44
C PRO A 865 -17.34 -7.94 51.34
N SER A 866 -18.07 -6.90 51.72
CA SER A 866 -17.83 -5.85 52.70
C SER A 866 -17.77 -6.34 54.16
N ALA A 867 -17.06 -5.59 55.00
CA ALA A 867 -16.97 -5.80 56.44
C ALA A 867 -17.99 -4.94 57.21
N ARG A 868 -18.65 -5.52 58.22
CA ARG A 868 -18.97 -4.83 59.49
C ARG A 868 -19.24 -5.84 60.63
N ARG A 869 -18.74 -5.42 61.80
CA ARG A 869 -18.65 -6.05 63.13
C ARG A 869 -19.94 -6.70 63.67
N SER A 870 -19.77 -7.69 64.57
CA SER A 870 -20.52 -7.78 65.85
C SER A 870 -19.81 -8.72 66.88
N PRO A 871 -20.00 -8.51 68.21
CA PRO A 871 -19.23 -9.14 69.30
C PRO A 871 -19.88 -10.46 69.83
N PRO A 872 -19.29 -11.18 70.81
CA PRO A 872 -19.65 -12.57 71.06
C PRO A 872 -20.74 -12.72 72.14
N THR A 873 -21.58 -13.76 72.05
CA THR A 873 -21.61 -14.89 73.00
C THR A 873 -22.77 -15.88 72.76
N ARG A 874 -22.42 -17.16 73.00
CA ARG A 874 -23.21 -18.28 73.57
C ARG A 874 -24.28 -19.05 72.76
N ARG A 875 -23.87 -20.29 72.50
CA ARG A 875 -24.45 -21.60 72.93
C ARG A 875 -25.66 -22.21 72.19
N VAL A 876 -25.34 -23.43 71.68
CA VAL A 876 -26.05 -24.72 71.82
C VAL A 876 -27.20 -25.02 70.85
N GLY A 877 -27.06 -26.16 70.17
CA GLY A 877 -28.18 -27.05 69.86
C GLY A 877 -28.18 -27.62 68.44
N SER A 878 -27.75 -28.88 68.30
CA SER A 878 -28.49 -30.02 67.68
C SER A 878 -29.49 -29.71 66.56
N THR A 879 -29.63 -30.41 65.43
CA THR A 879 -29.35 -31.83 65.09
C THR A 879 -29.81 -32.04 63.63
N SER A 880 -29.24 -33.07 62.98
CA SER A 880 -29.85 -33.95 61.95
C SER A 880 -30.44 -33.35 60.65
N ALA A 881 -29.69 -33.50 59.54
CA ALA A 881 -29.89 -34.49 58.45
C ALA A 881 -31.34 -34.89 58.03
N PRO A 882 -31.55 -35.55 56.87
CA PRO A 882 -30.94 -35.44 55.53
C PRO A 882 -31.98 -35.60 54.36
N ARG A 883 -31.46 -35.69 53.12
CA ARG A 883 -31.98 -36.42 51.90
C ARG A 883 -32.60 -35.59 50.76
N ARG A 884 -31.82 -35.48 49.65
CA ARG A 884 -31.95 -36.21 48.35
C ARG A 884 -33.36 -36.29 47.68
N PRO A 885 -33.43 -36.54 46.34
CA PRO A 885 -33.06 -35.77 45.13
C PRO A 885 -34.26 -35.85 44.12
N PRO A 886 -34.08 -36.09 42.80
CA PRO A 886 -33.45 -35.30 41.73
C PRO A 886 -34.46 -34.79 40.67
N ARG A 887 -34.07 -33.80 39.88
CA ARG A 887 -34.04 -33.84 38.41
C ARG A 887 -33.13 -32.76 37.88
#